data_AF-A0A2V2V570-F1
#
_entry.id   AF-A0A2V2V570-F1
#
_cell.length_a   1.000
_cell.length_b   1.000
_cell.length_c   1.000
_cell.angle_alpha   90.00
_cell.angle_beta   90.00
_cell.angle_gamma   90.00
#
_symmetry.space_group_name_H-M   'P 1'
#
loop_
_entity.id
_entity.type
_entity.pdbx_description
1 polymer ?
#
loop_
_entity_poly.entity_id
_entity_poly.type
_entity_poly.pdbx_seq_one_letter_code
_entity_poly.pdbx_strand_id
1 'polypeptide(L)'
;MKEYNVTMEMFVQEPDDYVQDQRLLEEILNLTAYQALEAITKPLHEGVLSLSGNVETMKEKDTITPLARGTPNGVLTQVLTEARREAAERLRGTQEMKFTPSTTIQDVLFRGRVRVNELKLNDFLTRELDGRGALDANRSVLLEEFFKDPTEYIRDKGALNEMQASGRYLSMKRTVKGEVIFDEDIRRLCDKGVNNLLGWSLSAAEVKATVHNSTKHFLDAAAEEARNPTTTSTPEKLEGCYKSVHNARWSHAEELPDGVERKKTGTGMEMKKGKPEQSWTYRKADDAIEGNDPVQQFGAAPPVLIVLTSENGWPYSWHTIQDLPKDFFVNCEVDRVWQIAKGDVTAWLSSHGGTDFNFERRVLIGTPGIGKSVAAGSYLLYQLLHCDAEKIQVVVHCFGGGDAYVSDKTTKRVTKYSDEGKCVSELRSLRGHGRNVYIIYGVAKEGTPPPGHFAPTSGWGMIAVSFPRVTNYDEWEKQLQVARIIVNCPDEVDVKTMCAWITRDETKEKQAKYWKMAEKHMYLLGPIPRHIFDAEIYIDRLGAVNGALLAIKATDVGEYFTLGGEEKWYSEDPSHKLVKIVRVKTVEGAEVFFNASISADIGFRIAERLAKAMTTKDYLLLILRSRGALVSRALEQLGLRAFMYGDFVVALVEELKELRPSEREAQDSVLNLNHQGYPTRTVGLAGLEGGVTRTPMECGVLYLPVVENFPLVDGFFSVSNPMTLVGLQMTTASAHHTTTSTLWQFTECLAAYFNGWEKLSRDMSWDIIYIKNADNTMITNWHRCDVVNTENLSEDEKEIVAFWDGKVHQYQFVLTRDFVNKI
;
A
#
# COMPACT_ATOMS: atom_id res chain seq x y z
N MET A 1 -25.37 20.25 33.52
CA MET A 1 -24.46 20.82 32.50
C MET A 1 -24.38 19.83 31.35
N LYS A 2 -24.62 20.28 30.11
CA LYS A 2 -24.35 19.47 28.91
C LYS A 2 -22.85 19.56 28.66
N GLU A 3 -22.14 18.44 28.64
CA GLU A 3 -20.73 18.38 28.26
C GLU A 3 -20.64 18.57 26.74
N TYR A 4 -20.07 19.70 26.31
CA TYR A 4 -19.63 19.89 24.94
C TYR A 4 -18.13 19.58 24.90
N ASN A 5 -17.71 18.66 24.02
CA ASN A 5 -16.31 18.45 23.71
C ASN A 5 -15.81 19.62 22.85
N VAL A 6 -15.23 20.64 23.49
CA VAL A 6 -14.59 21.77 22.81
C VAL A 6 -13.14 21.40 22.52
N THR A 7 -12.71 21.55 21.27
CA THR A 7 -11.31 21.38 20.87
C THR A 7 -10.46 22.49 21.48
N MET A 8 -9.27 22.16 22.00
CA MET A 8 -8.37 23.11 22.67
C MET A 8 -8.06 24.37 21.84
N GLU A 9 -8.07 24.23 20.51
CA GLU A 9 -7.84 25.33 19.56
C GLU A 9 -8.95 26.40 19.60
N MET A 10 -10.21 26.01 19.79
CA MET A 10 -11.33 26.96 19.95
C MET A 10 -11.36 27.59 21.35
N PHE A 11 -10.95 26.84 22.37
CA PHE A 11 -10.88 27.33 23.75
C PHE A 11 -9.84 28.45 23.92
N VAL A 12 -8.71 28.39 23.19
CA VAL A 12 -7.65 29.41 23.25
C VAL A 12 -8.04 30.71 22.51
N GLN A 13 -9.01 30.67 21.60
CA GLN A 13 -9.47 31.85 20.86
C GLN A 13 -10.43 32.72 21.68
N GLU A 14 -11.43 32.11 22.34
CA GLU A 14 -12.49 32.83 23.07
C GLU A 14 -12.75 32.14 24.43
N PRO A 15 -11.78 32.12 25.35
CA PRO A 15 -11.89 31.39 26.62
C PRO A 15 -13.04 31.90 27.50
N ASP A 16 -13.41 33.18 27.37
CA ASP A 16 -14.50 33.86 28.08
C ASP A 16 -15.89 33.29 27.72
N ASP A 17 -16.04 32.70 26.53
CA ASP A 17 -17.28 32.06 26.09
C ASP A 17 -17.50 30.70 26.79
N TYR A 18 -16.42 30.09 27.27
CA TYR A 18 -16.43 28.75 27.88
C TYR A 18 -16.20 28.78 29.40
N VAL A 19 -15.58 29.82 29.96
CA VAL A 19 -15.32 29.97 31.39
C VAL A 19 -16.00 31.23 31.93
N GLN A 20 -17.16 31.03 32.56
CA GLN A 20 -17.98 32.13 33.11
C GLN A 20 -17.49 32.65 34.46
N ASP A 21 -16.57 31.94 35.14
CA ASP A 21 -15.96 32.38 36.40
C ASP A 21 -14.70 33.21 36.11
N GLN A 22 -14.80 34.52 36.33
CA GLN A 22 -13.72 35.46 35.99
C GLN A 22 -12.40 35.21 36.74
N ARG A 23 -12.45 34.66 37.96
CA ARG A 23 -11.22 34.40 38.72
C ARG A 23 -10.47 33.19 38.17
N LEU A 24 -11.21 32.18 37.73
CA LEU A 24 -10.68 30.96 37.12
C LEU A 24 -10.15 31.23 35.72
N LEU A 25 -10.82 32.10 34.97
CA LEU A 25 -10.35 32.61 33.69
C LEU A 25 -9.02 33.38 33.83
N GLU A 26 -8.91 34.29 34.79
CA GLU A 26 -7.64 35.00 35.07
C GLU A 26 -6.49 34.05 35.45
N GLU A 27 -6.77 32.99 36.23
CA GLU A 27 -5.76 31.98 36.56
C GLU A 27 -5.31 31.21 35.31
N ILE A 28 -6.24 30.83 34.44
CA ILE A 28 -5.96 30.11 33.19
C ILE A 28 -5.13 30.98 32.22
N LEU A 29 -5.50 32.25 32.02
CA LEU A 29 -4.81 33.18 31.13
C LEU A 29 -3.37 33.48 31.60
N ASN A 30 -3.11 33.38 32.89
CA ASN A 30 -1.78 33.58 33.47
C ASN A 30 -0.90 32.32 33.50
N LEU A 31 -1.42 31.15 33.09
CA LEU A 31 -0.61 29.94 32.98
C LEU A 31 0.41 30.07 31.84
N THR A 32 1.68 29.77 32.14
CA THR A 32 2.76 29.76 31.14
C THR A 32 2.45 28.85 29.95
N ALA A 33 1.70 27.76 30.18
CA ALA A 33 1.24 26.86 29.13
C ALA A 33 0.18 27.48 28.22
N TYR A 34 -0.74 28.29 28.77
CA TYR A 34 -1.75 29.00 27.99
C TYR A 34 -1.12 30.12 27.15
N GLN A 35 -0.20 30.89 27.73
CA GLN A 35 0.55 31.93 27.03
C GLN A 35 1.42 31.37 25.89
N ALA A 36 1.99 30.17 26.07
CA ALA A 36 2.71 29.47 25.01
C ALA A 36 1.77 28.98 23.88
N LEU A 37 0.58 28.49 24.22
CA LEU A 37 -0.45 28.08 23.26
C LEU A 37 -0.97 29.27 22.47
N GLU A 38 -1.28 30.39 23.13
CA GLU A 38 -1.72 31.63 22.50
C GLU A 38 -0.67 32.18 21.53
N ALA A 39 0.62 32.14 21.89
CA ALA A 39 1.71 32.58 21.03
C ALA A 39 1.90 31.71 19.76
N ILE A 40 1.46 30.45 19.80
CA ILE A 40 1.51 29.51 18.67
C ILE A 40 0.29 29.68 17.75
N THR A 41 -0.90 29.93 18.31
CA THR A 41 -2.17 29.97 17.54
C THR A 41 -2.51 31.34 16.98
N LYS A 42 -2.10 32.46 17.61
CA LYS A 42 -2.34 33.82 17.10
C LYS A 42 -1.84 34.06 15.66
N PRO A 43 -0.59 33.68 15.29
CA PRO A 43 -0.08 33.92 13.94
C PRO A 43 -0.74 33.05 12.87
N LEU A 44 -1.26 31.88 13.24
CA LEU A 44 -1.95 30.95 12.34
C LEU A 44 -3.33 31.49 11.92
N HIS A 45 -3.99 32.29 12.76
CA HIS A 45 -5.29 32.87 12.43
C HIS A 45 -5.19 34.25 11.77
N GLU A 46 -4.24 35.11 12.16
CA GLU A 46 -3.99 36.38 11.45
C GLU A 46 -3.54 36.15 10.00
N GLY A 47 -2.77 35.07 9.73
CA GLY A 47 -2.42 34.65 8.38
C GLY A 47 -3.60 34.09 7.56
N VAL A 48 -4.60 33.51 8.22
CA VAL A 48 -5.81 32.94 7.57
C VAL A 48 -6.88 34.02 7.33
N LEU A 49 -7.04 34.99 8.24
CA LEU A 49 -7.94 36.14 8.05
C LEU A 49 -7.42 37.14 7.00
N SER A 50 -6.10 37.18 6.77
CA SER A 50 -5.49 37.95 5.68
C SER A 50 -5.63 37.28 4.30
N LEU A 51 -6.03 36.00 4.23
CA LEU A 51 -6.26 35.27 2.98
C LEU A 51 -7.72 35.25 2.53
N SER A 52 -8.66 35.77 3.34
CA SER A 52 -10.07 35.94 2.98
C SER A 52 -10.52 37.40 2.80
N GLY A 53 -9.59 38.36 2.78
CA GLY A 53 -9.90 39.77 2.54
C GLY A 53 -8.73 40.56 1.97
N ASN A 54 -8.90 41.02 0.72
CA ASN A 54 -8.07 41.99 -0.02
C ASN A 54 -6.82 41.45 -0.73
N VAL A 55 -7.01 41.13 -2.00
CA VAL A 55 -6.00 41.32 -3.06
C VAL A 55 -5.85 42.83 -3.25
N GLU A 56 -4.75 43.42 -2.78
CA GLU A 56 -3.97 44.44 -3.51
C GLU A 56 -2.83 45.00 -2.63
N THR A 57 -1.65 45.08 -3.23
CA THR A 57 -0.42 45.76 -2.78
C THR A 57 0.38 45.15 -1.61
N MET A 58 1.53 44.53 -1.93
CA MET A 58 2.82 44.97 -1.38
C MET A 58 3.99 44.37 -2.15
N LYS A 59 4.87 45.26 -2.62
CA LYS A 59 6.17 44.97 -3.24
C LYS A 59 7.19 44.55 -2.17
N GLU A 60 7.99 43.55 -2.53
CA GLU A 60 9.44 43.42 -2.27
C GLU A 60 10.00 43.95 -0.91
N LYS A 61 10.25 43.01 0.01
CA LYS A 61 11.48 42.84 0.84
C LYS A 61 11.13 42.09 2.13
N ASP A 62 11.55 40.82 2.22
CA ASP A 62 12.33 40.31 3.35
C ASP A 62 12.73 38.86 3.10
N THR A 63 14.04 38.67 3.00
CA THR A 63 14.70 37.38 2.80
C THR A 63 14.72 36.63 4.12
N ILE A 64 13.98 35.52 4.24
CA ILE A 64 14.17 34.54 5.33
C ILE A 64 14.69 33.23 4.74
N THR A 65 15.89 32.84 5.20
CA THR A 65 16.71 31.73 4.72
C THR A 65 16.05 30.34 4.95
N PRO A 66 16.18 29.36 4.02
CA PRO A 66 15.55 28.03 4.12
C PRO A 66 16.00 27.14 5.28
N LEU A 67 17.11 27.44 5.95
CA LEU A 67 17.72 26.59 6.98
C LEU A 67 16.93 26.56 8.30
N ALA A 68 16.10 27.58 8.58
CA ALA A 68 15.39 27.71 9.85
C ALA A 68 14.07 26.90 9.93
N ARG A 69 13.58 26.33 8.82
CA ARG A 69 12.38 25.45 8.82
C ARG A 69 12.69 23.99 9.17
N GLY A 70 13.92 23.53 8.99
CA GLY A 70 14.31 22.14 9.28
C GLY A 70 14.43 21.84 10.78
N THR A 71 14.94 22.80 11.55
CA THR A 71 15.29 22.61 12.97
C THR A 71 14.07 22.52 13.90
N PRO A 72 13.01 23.35 13.77
CA PRO A 72 11.86 23.28 14.67
C PRO A 72 11.02 22.02 14.41
N ASN A 73 10.81 21.64 13.14
CA ASN A 73 10.04 20.45 12.78
C ASN A 73 10.79 19.15 13.12
N GLY A 74 12.12 19.12 13.01
CA GLY A 74 12.92 17.98 13.47
C GLY A 74 12.83 17.78 14.99
N VAL A 75 12.92 18.87 15.76
CA VAL A 75 12.84 18.84 17.23
C VAL A 75 11.41 18.53 17.71
N LEU A 76 10.37 19.08 17.10
CA LEU A 76 8.96 18.75 17.39
C LEU A 76 8.64 17.28 17.07
N THR A 77 9.15 16.76 15.94
CA THR A 77 8.95 15.36 15.56
C THR A 77 9.71 14.42 16.50
N GLN A 78 10.93 14.77 16.92
CA GLN A 78 11.69 14.00 17.93
C GLN A 78 10.99 14.02 19.29
N VAL A 79 10.53 15.18 19.78
CA VAL A 79 9.88 15.32 21.09
C VAL A 79 8.52 14.59 21.10
N LEU A 80 7.72 14.68 20.03
CA LEU A 80 6.45 13.95 19.91
C LEU A 80 6.66 12.44 19.73
N THR A 81 7.69 12.02 19.00
CA THR A 81 8.04 10.60 18.84
C THR A 81 8.56 10.01 20.15
N GLU A 82 9.40 10.73 20.88
CA GLU A 82 9.98 10.29 22.14
C GLU A 82 8.96 10.35 23.29
N ALA A 83 8.09 11.36 23.34
CA ALA A 83 6.96 11.39 24.27
C ALA A 83 5.95 10.26 24.01
N ARG A 84 5.71 9.91 22.73
CA ARG A 84 4.91 8.72 22.37
C ARG A 84 5.62 7.41 22.69
N ARG A 85 6.95 7.34 22.56
CA ARG A 85 7.74 6.17 22.95
C ARG A 85 7.75 5.97 24.46
N GLU A 86 7.94 7.03 25.23
CA GLU A 86 7.81 7.02 26.70
C GLU A 86 6.37 6.71 27.15
N ALA A 87 5.36 7.25 26.45
CA ALA A 87 3.95 6.92 26.73
C ALA A 87 3.63 5.45 26.38
N ALA A 88 4.19 4.92 25.29
CA ALA A 88 4.08 3.50 24.90
C ALA A 88 4.87 2.56 25.84
N GLU A 89 6.02 3.00 26.36
CA GLU A 89 6.80 2.30 27.39
C GLU A 89 6.08 2.34 28.76
N ARG A 90 5.42 3.45 29.12
CA ARG A 90 4.54 3.53 30.29
C ARG A 90 3.26 2.70 30.13
N LEU A 91 2.68 2.63 28.92
CA LEU A 91 1.55 1.75 28.57
C LEU A 91 1.92 0.26 28.60
N ARG A 92 3.15 -0.10 28.17
CA ARG A 92 3.69 -1.46 28.27
C ARG A 92 4.08 -1.83 29.69
N GLY A 93 4.55 -0.86 30.49
CA GLY A 93 4.81 -1.02 31.92
C GLY A 93 3.55 -1.26 32.76
N THR A 94 2.38 -0.83 32.27
CA THR A 94 1.05 -1.07 32.89
C THR A 94 0.28 -2.24 32.27
N GLN A 95 0.72 -2.82 31.15
CA GLN A 95 0.16 -4.07 30.62
C GLN A 95 0.78 -5.28 31.34
N GLU A 96 -0.04 -6.05 32.06
CA GLU A 96 0.34 -7.38 32.54
C GLU A 96 0.59 -8.30 31.34
N MET A 97 1.87 -8.48 30.97
CA MET A 97 2.28 -9.48 29.98
C MET A 97 1.99 -10.88 30.54
N LYS A 98 1.03 -11.59 29.93
CA LYS A 98 0.70 -12.97 30.30
C LYS A 98 1.74 -13.94 29.73
N PHE A 99 2.26 -14.82 30.57
CA PHE A 99 3.24 -15.83 30.17
C PHE A 99 2.57 -17.14 29.70
N THR A 100 3.10 -17.75 28.65
CA THR A 100 2.68 -19.07 28.13
C THR A 100 3.87 -20.03 28.12
N PRO A 101 3.68 -21.35 28.05
CA PRO A 101 4.79 -22.31 28.01
C PRO A 101 5.79 -22.07 26.87
N SER A 102 5.35 -21.44 25.77
CA SER A 102 6.21 -21.10 24.63
C SER A 102 6.90 -19.74 24.74
N THR A 103 6.60 -18.92 25.76
CA THR A 103 7.28 -17.63 25.95
C THR A 103 8.79 -17.84 26.09
N THR A 104 9.56 -17.06 25.33
CA THR A 104 11.02 -17.17 25.34
C THR A 104 11.60 -16.71 26.67
N ILE A 105 12.75 -17.23 27.07
CA ILE A 105 13.45 -16.80 28.30
C ILE A 105 13.74 -15.29 28.25
N GLN A 106 14.11 -14.78 27.06
CA GLN A 106 14.34 -13.36 26.82
C GLN A 106 13.08 -12.53 27.10
N ASP A 107 11.94 -12.94 26.56
CA ASP A 107 10.67 -12.21 26.77
C ASP A 107 10.24 -12.20 28.24
N VAL A 108 10.54 -13.26 29.00
CA VAL A 108 10.24 -13.31 30.43
C VAL A 108 11.10 -12.36 31.25
N LEU A 109 12.42 -12.35 30.99
CA LEU A 109 13.38 -11.56 31.77
C LEU A 109 13.27 -10.06 31.46
N PHE A 110 13.01 -9.72 30.20
CA PHE A 110 12.89 -8.34 29.76
C PHE A 110 11.44 -7.84 29.72
N ARG A 111 10.43 -8.72 29.79
CA ARG A 111 8.99 -8.37 29.71
C ARG A 111 8.65 -7.44 28.54
N GLY A 112 9.29 -7.64 27.40
CA GLY A 112 9.13 -6.79 26.21
C GLY A 112 9.64 -5.34 26.36
N ARG A 113 10.44 -5.05 27.38
CA ARG A 113 11.11 -3.76 27.60
C ARG A 113 12.26 -3.58 26.61
N VAL A 114 12.54 -2.32 26.28
CA VAL A 114 13.71 -1.93 25.49
C VAL A 114 14.96 -2.18 26.33
N ARG A 115 15.93 -2.86 25.73
CA ARG A 115 17.25 -3.14 26.34
C ARG A 115 18.05 -1.85 26.46
N VAL A 116 18.41 -1.46 27.67
CA VAL A 116 19.18 -0.24 27.92
C VAL A 116 20.69 -0.47 27.87
N ASN A 117 21.17 -1.71 28.02
CA ASN A 117 22.59 -2.06 27.82
C ASN A 117 23.06 -1.84 26.37
N GLU A 118 22.16 -2.04 25.40
CA GLU A 118 22.37 -1.80 23.96
C GLU A 118 22.13 -0.34 23.53
N LEU A 119 21.81 0.56 24.48
CA LEU A 119 21.61 1.98 24.19
C LEU A 119 22.97 2.67 23.96
N LYS A 120 23.03 3.62 23.02
CA LYS A 120 24.25 4.38 22.72
C LYS A 120 24.53 5.41 23.82
N LEU A 121 25.80 5.56 24.18
CA LEU A 121 26.27 6.48 25.19
C LEU A 121 25.79 7.91 24.93
N ASN A 122 25.98 8.45 23.71
CA ASN A 122 25.54 9.80 23.40
C ASN A 122 24.02 10.00 23.56
N ASP A 123 23.22 8.99 23.21
CA ASP A 123 21.76 9.07 23.38
C ASP A 123 21.39 9.17 24.87
N PHE A 124 22.09 8.43 25.74
CA PHE A 124 21.94 8.55 27.19
C PHE A 124 22.43 9.89 27.75
N LEU A 125 23.59 10.37 27.30
CA LEU A 125 24.15 11.64 27.77
C LEU A 125 23.25 12.81 27.38
N THR A 126 22.75 12.82 26.15
CA THR A 126 21.81 13.84 25.67
C THR A 126 20.47 13.76 26.38
N ARG A 127 19.94 12.56 26.65
CA ARG A 127 18.60 12.37 27.25
C ARG A 127 18.56 12.59 28.76
N GLU A 128 19.58 12.13 29.49
CA GLU A 128 19.53 12.02 30.95
C GLU A 128 20.50 12.95 31.67
N LEU A 129 21.48 13.51 30.96
CA LEU A 129 22.59 14.29 31.53
C LEU A 129 22.86 15.61 30.77
N ASP A 130 21.84 16.16 30.09
CA ASP A 130 21.85 17.45 29.38
C ASP A 130 22.92 17.57 28.28
N GLY A 131 23.33 16.45 27.68
CA GLY A 131 24.34 16.41 26.63
C GLY A 131 25.78 16.61 27.12
N ARG A 132 26.01 16.69 28.44
CA ARG A 132 27.37 16.80 29.01
C ARG A 132 28.17 15.53 28.71
N GLY A 133 29.33 15.71 28.07
CA GLY A 133 30.25 14.62 27.71
C GLY A 133 29.94 13.93 26.37
N ALA A 134 28.92 14.36 25.62
CA ALA A 134 28.64 13.85 24.29
C ALA A 134 29.72 14.29 23.29
N LEU A 135 30.35 13.33 22.63
CA LEU A 135 31.40 13.54 21.63
C LEU A 135 31.10 12.70 20.39
N ASP A 136 31.42 13.19 19.20
CA ASP A 136 31.22 12.42 17.96
C ASP A 136 31.92 11.05 17.98
N ALA A 137 33.10 10.97 18.61
CA ALA A 137 33.86 9.74 18.79
C ALA A 137 33.13 8.67 19.64
N ASN A 138 32.18 9.07 20.49
CA ASN A 138 31.45 8.19 21.41
C ASN A 138 30.06 7.79 20.88
N ARG A 139 29.70 8.19 19.65
CA ARG A 139 28.35 7.99 19.08
C ARG A 139 27.96 6.52 18.90
N SER A 140 28.93 5.63 18.78
CA SER A 140 28.71 4.17 18.62
C SER A 140 28.98 3.37 19.89
N VAL A 141 29.40 3.99 20.99
CA VAL A 141 29.73 3.30 22.25
C VAL A 141 28.43 2.87 22.92
N LEU A 142 28.33 1.60 23.32
CA LEU A 142 27.18 1.07 24.07
C LEU A 142 27.31 1.40 25.55
N LEU A 143 26.17 1.53 26.24
CA LEU A 143 26.17 1.78 27.68
C LEU A 143 26.84 0.66 28.48
N GLU A 144 26.71 -0.59 28.05
CA GLU A 144 27.43 -1.70 28.68
C GLU A 144 28.95 -1.45 28.72
N GLU A 145 29.54 -1.07 27.59
CA GLU A 145 30.98 -0.80 27.48
C GLU A 145 31.38 0.44 28.28
N PHE A 146 30.56 1.50 28.21
CA PHE A 146 30.79 2.71 28.99
C PHE A 146 30.83 2.46 30.49
N PHE A 147 29.93 1.65 31.04
CA PHE A 147 29.89 1.39 32.49
C PHE A 147 30.99 0.43 32.98
N LYS A 148 31.72 -0.26 32.08
CA LYS A 148 32.93 -1.05 32.42
C LYS A 148 34.08 -0.14 32.82
N ASP A 149 34.37 0.88 32.00
CA ASP A 149 35.36 1.92 32.31
C ASP A 149 34.93 3.32 31.81
N PRO A 150 34.18 4.09 32.61
CA PRO A 150 33.73 5.43 32.23
C PRO A 150 34.86 6.43 31.97
N THR A 151 36.07 6.17 32.50
CA THR A 151 37.20 7.10 32.40
C THR A 151 37.87 7.08 31.02
N GLU A 152 37.64 6.01 30.25
CA GLU A 152 38.10 5.88 28.86
C GLU A 152 37.32 6.83 27.92
N TYR A 153 36.03 7.01 28.20
CA TYR A 153 35.10 7.72 27.32
C TYR A 153 34.85 9.18 27.73
N ILE A 154 34.91 9.50 29.02
CA ILE A 154 34.76 10.86 29.55
C ILE A 154 36.08 11.33 30.17
N ARG A 155 36.83 12.12 29.40
CA ARG A 155 38.17 12.62 29.79
C ARG A 155 38.13 13.75 30.81
N ASP A 156 37.01 14.46 30.90
CA ASP A 156 36.82 15.52 31.91
C ASP A 156 36.49 14.89 33.26
N LYS A 157 37.46 14.94 34.19
CA LYS A 157 37.32 14.38 35.54
C LYS A 157 36.27 15.10 36.38
N GLY A 158 36.06 16.40 36.18
CA GLY A 158 35.05 17.17 36.91
C GLY A 158 33.65 16.75 36.48
N ALA A 159 33.41 16.73 35.17
CA ALA A 159 32.14 16.29 34.60
C ALA A 159 31.82 14.83 34.96
N LEU A 160 32.80 13.92 34.87
CA LEU A 160 32.60 12.52 35.23
C LEU A 160 32.24 12.34 36.71
N ASN A 161 32.86 13.09 37.62
CA ASN A 161 32.56 13.02 39.05
C ASN A 161 31.13 13.51 39.36
N GLU A 162 30.69 14.60 38.73
CA GLU A 162 29.32 15.11 38.85
C GLU A 162 28.30 14.13 38.25
N MET A 163 28.59 13.55 37.09
CA MET A 163 27.76 12.52 36.47
C MET A 163 27.65 11.29 37.37
N GLN A 164 28.75 10.81 37.95
CA GLN A 164 28.74 9.65 38.86
C GLN A 164 27.99 9.92 40.16
N ALA A 165 27.90 11.17 40.60
CA ALA A 165 27.10 11.59 41.74
C ALA A 165 25.58 11.71 41.43
N SER A 166 25.18 11.70 40.15
CA SER A 166 23.78 11.80 39.74
C SER A 166 22.99 10.52 40.00
N GLY A 167 21.78 10.68 40.54
CA GLY A 167 20.82 9.58 40.70
C GLY A 167 20.45 8.90 39.38
N ARG A 168 20.41 9.63 38.26
CA ARG A 168 20.12 9.07 36.92
C ARG A 168 21.23 8.13 36.45
N TYR A 169 22.49 8.51 36.67
CA TYR A 169 23.65 7.68 36.35
C TYR A 169 23.67 6.40 37.20
N LEU A 170 23.45 6.50 38.51
CA LEU A 170 23.43 5.35 39.42
C LEU A 170 22.29 4.37 39.08
N SER A 171 21.12 4.89 38.73
CA SER A 171 19.97 4.09 38.29
C SER A 171 20.25 3.35 36.98
N MET A 172 20.81 4.05 35.99
CA MET A 172 21.14 3.45 34.70
C MET A 172 22.25 2.40 34.83
N LYS A 173 23.31 2.69 35.57
CA LYS A 173 24.40 1.74 35.86
C LYS A 173 23.88 0.45 36.49
N ARG A 174 22.94 0.57 37.44
CA ARG A 174 22.31 -0.59 38.09
C ARG A 174 21.45 -1.40 37.12
N THR A 175 20.72 -0.74 36.24
CA THR A 175 19.84 -1.37 35.25
C THR A 175 20.66 -2.12 34.20
N VAL A 176 21.64 -1.46 33.58
CA VAL A 176 22.56 -2.08 32.61
C VAL A 176 23.25 -3.31 33.20
N LYS A 177 23.73 -3.22 34.45
CA LYS A 177 24.35 -4.38 35.12
C LYS A 177 23.36 -5.55 35.32
N GLY A 178 22.08 -5.27 35.56
CA GLY A 178 21.04 -6.29 35.67
C GLY A 178 20.73 -6.97 34.33
N GLU A 179 20.68 -6.19 33.24
CA GLU A 179 20.44 -6.72 31.89
C GLU A 179 21.59 -7.58 31.38
N VAL A 180 22.84 -7.19 31.65
CA VAL A 180 24.03 -8.00 31.31
C VAL A 180 23.99 -9.37 32.00
N ILE A 181 23.55 -9.43 33.25
CA ILE A 181 23.36 -10.69 33.99
C ILE A 181 22.29 -11.56 33.31
N PHE A 182 21.18 -10.96 32.84
CA PHE A 182 20.16 -11.68 32.10
C PHE A 182 20.67 -12.21 30.76
N ASP A 183 21.42 -11.42 30.00
CA ASP A 183 21.99 -11.87 28.72
C ASP A 183 22.98 -13.03 28.91
N GLU A 184 23.80 -13.00 29.97
CA GLU A 184 24.71 -14.10 30.28
C GLU A 184 23.94 -15.38 30.68
N ASP A 185 22.92 -15.25 31.53
CA ASP A 185 22.09 -16.38 31.93
C ASP A 185 21.28 -16.95 30.75
N ILE A 186 20.80 -16.11 29.84
CA ILE A 186 20.14 -16.54 28.59
C ILE A 186 21.10 -17.37 27.76
N ARG A 187 22.33 -16.91 27.53
CA ARG A 187 23.35 -17.66 26.77
C ARG A 187 23.61 -19.03 27.40
N ARG A 188 23.82 -19.08 28.71
CA ARG A 188 24.03 -20.34 29.46
C ARG A 188 22.86 -21.32 29.34
N LEU A 189 21.63 -20.81 29.31
CA LEU A 189 20.42 -21.61 29.12
C LEU A 189 20.29 -22.10 27.67
N CYS A 190 20.55 -21.24 26.69
CA CYS A 190 20.55 -21.57 25.27
C CYS A 190 21.57 -22.66 24.94
N ASP A 191 22.78 -22.58 25.49
CA ASP A 191 23.83 -23.61 25.33
C ASP A 191 23.40 -24.99 25.84
N LYS A 192 22.43 -25.02 26.76
CA LYS A 192 21.83 -26.23 27.33
C LYS A 192 20.48 -26.60 26.68
N GLY A 193 20.09 -25.92 25.61
CA GLY A 193 18.84 -26.15 24.87
C GLY A 193 17.58 -25.60 25.53
N VAL A 194 17.71 -24.68 26.51
CA VAL A 194 16.59 -24.11 27.26
C VAL A 194 16.23 -22.72 26.75
N ASN A 195 15.34 -22.66 25.75
CA ASN A 195 15.03 -21.42 25.03
C ASN A 195 13.67 -20.79 25.41
N ASN A 196 12.83 -21.50 26.18
CA ASN A 196 11.48 -21.05 26.57
C ASN A 196 11.07 -21.58 27.96
N LEU A 197 9.93 -21.10 28.47
CA LEU A 197 9.40 -21.46 29.79
C LEU A 197 9.09 -22.96 29.96
N LEU A 198 8.68 -23.65 28.88
CA LEU A 198 8.50 -25.10 28.91
C LEU A 198 9.84 -25.82 29.10
N GLY A 199 10.87 -25.40 28.35
CA GLY A 199 12.24 -25.89 28.52
C GLY A 199 12.75 -25.65 29.94
N TRP A 200 12.52 -24.45 30.49
CA TRP A 200 12.87 -24.12 31.88
C TRP A 200 12.12 -25.00 32.89
N SER A 201 10.82 -25.21 32.68
CA SER A 201 9.97 -26.05 33.53
C SER A 201 10.41 -27.51 33.60
N LEU A 202 10.95 -28.04 32.50
CA LEU A 202 11.41 -29.43 32.36
C LEU A 202 12.90 -29.62 32.64
N SER A 203 13.63 -28.53 32.90
CA SER A 203 15.08 -28.57 33.13
C SER A 203 15.46 -29.25 34.44
N ALA A 204 16.53 -30.05 34.40
CA ALA A 204 17.12 -30.67 35.59
C ALA A 204 17.64 -29.61 36.58
N ALA A 205 17.71 -29.96 37.87
CA ALA A 205 18.15 -29.05 38.93
C ALA A 205 19.55 -28.47 38.67
N GLU A 206 20.44 -29.26 38.07
CA GLU A 206 21.81 -28.85 37.67
C GLU A 206 21.80 -27.76 36.58
N VAL A 207 20.82 -27.78 35.67
CA VAL A 207 20.65 -26.74 34.64
C VAL A 207 20.09 -25.47 35.27
N LYS A 208 19.13 -25.60 36.19
CA LYS A 208 18.58 -24.45 36.93
C LYS A 208 19.59 -23.81 37.89
N ALA A 209 20.61 -24.55 38.32
CA ALA A 209 21.66 -24.04 39.20
C ALA A 209 22.71 -23.18 38.49
N THR A 210 22.74 -23.16 37.15
CA THR A 210 23.76 -22.38 36.39
C THR A 210 23.39 -20.93 36.11
N VAL A 211 22.17 -20.53 36.41
CA VAL A 211 21.70 -19.14 36.29
C VAL A 211 21.72 -18.42 37.64
N HIS A 212 21.72 -17.10 37.62
CA HIS A 212 21.64 -16.30 38.83
C HIS A 212 20.27 -16.45 39.52
N ASN A 213 20.26 -16.32 40.85
CA ASN A 213 19.05 -16.48 41.67
C ASN A 213 17.91 -15.52 41.27
N SER A 214 18.24 -14.30 40.81
CA SER A 214 17.27 -13.33 40.31
C SER A 214 16.55 -13.86 39.06
N THR A 215 17.33 -14.33 38.08
CA THR A 215 16.83 -14.94 36.84
C THR A 215 15.98 -16.16 37.15
N LYS A 216 16.48 -17.04 38.02
CA LYS A 216 15.74 -18.22 38.50
C LYS A 216 14.38 -17.85 39.09
N HIS A 217 14.33 -16.84 39.97
CA HIS A 217 13.09 -16.39 40.59
C HIS A 217 12.09 -15.85 39.56
N PHE A 218 12.54 -15.06 38.57
CA PHE A 218 11.67 -14.57 37.50
C PHE A 218 11.13 -15.70 36.63
N LEU A 219 11.98 -16.66 36.27
CA LEU A 219 11.58 -17.79 35.43
C LEU A 219 10.68 -18.78 36.17
N ASP A 220 10.93 -19.05 37.46
CA ASP A 220 10.05 -19.88 38.29
C ASP A 220 8.70 -19.21 38.51
N ALA A 221 8.66 -17.89 38.76
CA ALA A 221 7.41 -17.14 38.88
C ALA A 221 6.60 -17.15 37.57
N ALA A 222 7.26 -16.91 36.43
CA ALA A 222 6.62 -16.93 35.12
C ALA A 222 6.21 -18.34 34.67
N ALA A 223 6.97 -19.37 35.05
CA ALA A 223 6.62 -20.76 34.80
C ALA A 223 5.43 -21.20 35.65
N GLU A 224 5.34 -20.76 36.91
CA GLU A 224 4.15 -20.96 37.75
C GLU A 224 2.94 -20.19 37.24
N GLU A 225 3.11 -18.96 36.74
CA GLU A 225 2.06 -18.20 36.05
C GLU A 225 1.60 -18.90 34.75
N ALA A 226 2.54 -19.47 33.98
CA ALA A 226 2.23 -20.25 32.79
C ALA A 226 1.60 -21.63 33.10
N ARG A 227 1.84 -22.19 34.30
CA ARG A 227 1.27 -23.46 34.79
C ARG A 227 -0.09 -23.30 35.44
N ASN A 228 -0.32 -22.18 36.11
CA ASN A 228 -1.59 -21.80 36.72
C ASN A 228 -2.23 -20.68 35.90
N PRO A 229 -3.00 -21.00 34.85
CA PRO A 229 -3.83 -20.00 34.22
C PRO A 229 -4.93 -19.65 35.22
N THR A 230 -4.70 -18.64 36.08
CA THR A 230 -5.76 -18.02 36.89
C THR A 230 -6.86 -17.44 35.99
N THR A 231 -6.64 -17.41 34.66
CA THR A 231 -7.72 -17.37 33.68
C THR A 231 -7.91 -18.74 33.01
N THR A 232 -8.78 -19.58 33.58
CA THR A 232 -9.41 -20.69 32.85
C THR A 232 -10.18 -20.12 31.65
N SER A 233 -9.51 -19.81 30.53
CA SER A 233 -10.21 -19.71 29.24
C SER A 233 -10.43 -21.13 28.76
N THR A 234 -11.46 -21.75 29.32
CA THR A 234 -12.21 -22.80 28.62
C THR A 234 -12.43 -22.31 27.18
N PRO A 235 -12.23 -23.16 26.15
CA PRO A 235 -12.57 -22.80 24.78
C PRO A 235 -13.94 -22.11 24.75
N GLU A 236 -13.97 -20.89 24.23
CA GLU A 236 -15.18 -20.08 24.28
C GLU A 236 -16.13 -20.58 23.20
N LYS A 237 -17.29 -21.09 23.63
CA LYS A 237 -18.34 -21.56 22.73
C LYS A 237 -19.12 -20.36 22.23
N LEU A 238 -18.94 -20.02 20.96
CA LEU A 238 -19.62 -18.91 20.32
C LEU A 238 -21.00 -19.38 19.82
N GLU A 239 -21.99 -19.28 20.71
CA GLU A 239 -23.36 -19.71 20.43
C GLU A 239 -23.96 -18.92 19.26
N GLY A 240 -24.73 -19.59 18.40
CA GLY A 240 -25.37 -18.97 17.23
C GLY A 240 -24.44 -18.58 16.07
N CYS A 241 -23.13 -18.43 16.27
CA CYS A 241 -22.19 -17.97 15.24
C CYS A 241 -22.10 -18.92 14.03
N TYR A 242 -22.11 -20.24 14.25
CA TYR A 242 -22.16 -21.22 13.15
C TYR A 242 -23.37 -20.97 12.24
N LYS A 243 -24.56 -20.90 12.86
CA LYS A 243 -25.83 -20.72 12.13
C LYS A 243 -25.87 -19.36 11.44
N SER A 244 -25.32 -18.33 12.08
CA SER A 244 -25.28 -16.98 11.52
C SER A 244 -24.43 -16.92 10.24
N VAL A 245 -23.22 -17.48 10.27
CA VAL A 245 -22.37 -17.57 9.09
C VAL A 245 -22.99 -18.48 8.02
N HIS A 246 -23.46 -19.66 8.40
CA HIS A 246 -24.06 -20.61 7.45
C HIS A 246 -25.31 -20.03 6.77
N ASN A 247 -26.13 -19.28 7.50
CA ASN A 247 -27.36 -18.68 6.97
C ASN A 247 -27.18 -17.22 6.55
N ALA A 248 -25.95 -16.78 6.28
CA ALA A 248 -25.67 -15.40 5.86
C ALA A 248 -26.52 -15.03 4.64
N ARG A 249 -27.10 -13.83 4.69
CA ARG A 249 -28.01 -13.33 3.65
C ARG A 249 -27.19 -12.83 2.47
N TRP A 250 -27.65 -13.15 1.27
CA TRP A 250 -27.05 -12.69 0.03
C TRP A 250 -27.73 -11.41 -0.43
N SER A 251 -26.92 -10.48 -0.91
CA SER A 251 -27.34 -9.38 -1.77
C SER A 251 -26.31 -9.23 -2.89
N HIS A 252 -26.68 -8.60 -3.98
CA HIS A 252 -25.76 -8.36 -5.10
C HIS A 252 -26.07 -7.03 -5.77
N ALA A 253 -25.05 -6.49 -6.42
CA ALA A 253 -25.12 -5.29 -7.23
C ALA A 253 -24.94 -5.65 -8.70
N GLU A 254 -25.78 -5.10 -9.56
CA GLU A 254 -25.68 -5.22 -11.01
C GLU A 254 -25.55 -3.84 -11.64
N GLU A 255 -24.76 -3.73 -12.71
CA GLU A 255 -24.69 -2.51 -13.50
C GLU A 255 -25.93 -2.38 -14.38
N LEU A 256 -26.60 -1.24 -14.32
CA LEU A 256 -27.77 -0.98 -15.15
C LEU A 256 -27.35 -0.66 -16.59
N PRO A 257 -28.07 -1.18 -17.60
CA PRO A 257 -27.81 -0.84 -18.99
C PRO A 257 -27.97 0.66 -19.22
N ASP A 258 -27.21 1.19 -20.19
CA ASP A 258 -27.24 2.60 -20.52
C ASP A 258 -28.65 3.07 -20.93
N GLY A 259 -29.21 4.00 -20.16
CA GLY A 259 -30.58 4.45 -20.34
C GLY A 259 -31.13 5.38 -19.25
N VAL A 260 -32.43 5.65 -19.32
CA VAL A 260 -33.15 6.57 -18.40
C VAL A 260 -33.09 6.09 -16.95
N GLU A 261 -32.97 4.78 -16.72
CA GLU A 261 -32.86 4.18 -15.38
C GLU A 261 -31.49 4.42 -14.74
N ARG A 262 -30.39 4.33 -15.50
CA ARG A 262 -29.02 4.67 -15.06
C ARG A 262 -28.95 6.13 -14.54
N LYS A 263 -29.67 7.06 -15.19
CA LYS A 263 -29.78 8.46 -14.78
C LYS A 263 -30.60 8.69 -13.51
N LYS A 264 -31.52 7.78 -13.15
CA LYS A 264 -32.40 7.91 -11.96
C LYS A 264 -31.75 7.44 -10.66
N THR A 265 -30.87 6.42 -10.73
CA THR A 265 -30.17 5.86 -9.57
C THR A 265 -28.97 6.71 -9.13
N GLY A 266 -28.43 7.58 -10.00
CA GLY A 266 -27.31 8.48 -9.68
C GLY A 266 -25.95 7.77 -9.59
N THR A 267 -25.92 6.50 -9.21
CA THR A 267 -24.73 5.63 -9.18
C THR A 267 -24.65 4.68 -10.39
N GLY A 268 -25.76 4.46 -11.11
CA GLY A 268 -25.84 3.50 -12.22
C GLY A 268 -25.88 2.03 -11.81
N MET A 269 -26.01 1.75 -10.51
CA MET A 269 -26.04 0.39 -9.95
C MET A 269 -27.42 0.05 -9.38
N GLU A 270 -27.86 -1.19 -9.57
CA GLU A 270 -29.06 -1.75 -8.93
C GLU A 270 -28.67 -2.75 -7.85
N MET A 271 -29.18 -2.55 -6.62
CA MET A 271 -28.94 -3.44 -5.49
C MET A 271 -30.12 -4.41 -5.32
N LYS A 272 -29.85 -5.70 -5.47
CA LYS A 272 -30.85 -6.77 -5.38
C LYS A 272 -30.59 -7.65 -4.16
N LYS A 273 -31.68 -8.09 -3.53
CA LYS A 273 -31.62 -9.10 -2.45
C LYS A 273 -31.60 -10.50 -3.06
N GLY A 274 -30.86 -11.40 -2.42
CA GLY A 274 -30.72 -12.78 -2.86
C GLY A 274 -29.44 -13.04 -3.65
N LYS A 275 -29.30 -14.28 -4.12
CA LYS A 275 -28.19 -14.70 -4.97
C LYS A 275 -28.37 -14.11 -6.38
N PRO A 276 -27.29 -13.71 -7.05
CA PRO A 276 -27.37 -13.29 -8.45
C PRO A 276 -27.82 -14.46 -9.33
N GLU A 277 -28.62 -14.17 -10.36
CA GLU A 277 -29.10 -15.19 -11.30
C GLU A 277 -27.96 -15.70 -12.20
N GLN A 278 -27.04 -14.81 -12.55
CA GLN A 278 -25.82 -15.14 -13.27
C GLN A 278 -24.60 -15.11 -12.34
N SER A 279 -23.66 -16.01 -12.61
CA SER A 279 -22.34 -16.03 -11.97
C SER A 279 -21.30 -15.45 -12.93
N TRP A 280 -20.18 -14.96 -12.40
CA TRP A 280 -19.03 -14.61 -13.23
C TRP A 280 -18.61 -15.79 -14.10
N THR A 281 -18.29 -15.49 -15.37
CA THR A 281 -17.77 -16.50 -16.29
C THR A 281 -16.25 -16.44 -16.27
N TYR A 282 -15.62 -17.58 -15.98
CA TYR A 282 -14.17 -17.72 -16.02
C TYR A 282 -13.84 -18.61 -17.23
N ARG A 283 -13.43 -18.01 -18.36
CA ARG A 283 -13.01 -18.80 -19.54
C ARG A 283 -11.66 -19.49 -19.25
N LYS A 284 -11.42 -20.64 -19.88
CA LYS A 284 -10.03 -21.11 -20.09
C LYS A 284 -9.38 -20.09 -21.01
N ALA A 285 -8.42 -19.34 -20.46
CA ALA A 285 -7.97 -18.08 -21.03
C ALA A 285 -6.97 -18.26 -22.18
N ASP A 286 -7.18 -17.50 -23.25
CA ASP A 286 -6.23 -17.21 -24.32
C ASP A 286 -5.16 -16.20 -23.85
N ASP A 287 -4.08 -16.08 -24.62
CA ASP A 287 -2.77 -15.48 -24.30
C ASP A 287 -2.72 -13.94 -24.12
N ALA A 288 -3.58 -13.35 -23.29
CA ALA A 288 -3.52 -11.92 -22.97
C ALA A 288 -3.66 -11.66 -21.47
N ILE A 289 -3.10 -10.52 -21.04
CA ILE A 289 -3.41 -9.93 -19.73
C ILE A 289 -4.92 -9.83 -19.66
N GLU A 290 -5.50 -10.57 -18.73
CA GLU A 290 -6.92 -10.48 -18.40
C GLU A 290 -7.12 -9.09 -17.79
N GLY A 291 -7.28 -8.08 -18.64
CA GLY A 291 -8.02 -6.89 -18.27
C GLY A 291 -9.35 -7.36 -17.71
N ASN A 292 -9.87 -6.65 -16.71
CA ASN A 292 -11.24 -6.82 -16.24
C ASN A 292 -12.20 -6.42 -17.38
N ASP A 293 -12.20 -7.16 -18.48
CA ASP A 293 -13.07 -6.94 -19.61
C ASP A 293 -14.32 -7.81 -19.34
N PRO A 294 -15.42 -7.23 -18.82
CA PRO A 294 -16.68 -7.93 -18.79
C PRO A 294 -17.06 -8.23 -20.23
N VAL A 295 -16.76 -9.44 -20.70
CA VAL A 295 -17.16 -9.87 -22.04
C VAL A 295 -18.66 -9.69 -22.14
N GLN A 296 -19.06 -8.72 -22.95
CA GLN A 296 -20.43 -8.38 -23.25
C GLN A 296 -21.06 -9.56 -24.00
N GLN A 297 -21.71 -10.46 -23.25
CA GLN A 297 -22.60 -11.46 -23.83
C GLN A 297 -24.04 -10.95 -23.66
N PHE A 298 -24.81 -10.99 -24.74
CA PHE A 298 -26.25 -10.72 -24.73
C PHE A 298 -26.94 -11.69 -23.75
N GLY A 299 -27.29 -11.18 -22.57
CA GLY A 299 -27.87 -11.87 -21.41
C GLY A 299 -27.95 -10.90 -20.22
N ALA A 300 -28.58 -11.30 -19.11
CA ALA A 300 -28.57 -10.49 -17.87
C ALA A 300 -27.12 -10.23 -17.42
N ALA A 301 -26.78 -9.02 -16.98
CA ALA A 301 -25.40 -8.68 -16.61
C ALA A 301 -24.93 -9.51 -15.40
N PRO A 302 -23.68 -10.00 -15.39
CA PRO A 302 -23.12 -10.62 -14.19
C PRO A 302 -23.08 -9.60 -13.04
N PRO A 303 -23.10 -10.05 -11.78
CA PRO A 303 -23.00 -9.14 -10.64
C PRO A 303 -21.65 -8.42 -10.68
N VAL A 304 -21.65 -7.13 -10.33
CA VAL A 304 -20.43 -6.37 -10.07
C VAL A 304 -19.87 -6.78 -8.71
N LEU A 305 -20.76 -6.88 -7.71
CA LEU A 305 -20.38 -7.14 -6.33
C LEU A 305 -21.44 -8.00 -5.63
N ILE A 306 -21.00 -8.93 -4.80
CA ILE A 306 -21.86 -9.72 -3.91
C ILE A 306 -21.60 -9.29 -2.48
N VAL A 307 -22.65 -9.21 -1.67
CA VAL A 307 -22.57 -8.89 -0.25
C VAL A 307 -23.15 -10.04 0.57
N LEU A 308 -22.36 -10.49 1.54
CA LEU A 308 -22.79 -11.48 2.52
C LEU A 308 -22.96 -10.82 3.89
N THR A 309 -24.19 -10.91 4.41
CA THR A 309 -24.57 -10.33 5.71
C THR A 309 -24.80 -11.43 6.75
N SER A 310 -23.99 -11.44 7.80
CA SER A 310 -24.12 -12.32 8.97
C SER A 310 -24.61 -11.54 10.19
N GLU A 311 -25.66 -12.01 10.86
CA GLU A 311 -26.27 -11.31 12.01
C GLU A 311 -25.31 -11.16 13.19
N ASN A 312 -24.48 -12.17 13.42
CA ASN A 312 -23.46 -12.20 14.48
C ASN A 312 -22.09 -11.77 13.96
N GLY A 313 -21.99 -11.21 12.75
CA GLY A 313 -20.72 -10.87 12.12
C GLY A 313 -19.91 -12.09 11.65
N TRP A 314 -18.61 -11.89 11.49
CA TRP A 314 -17.68 -12.84 10.88
C TRP A 314 -16.48 -13.08 11.80
N PRO A 315 -15.68 -14.16 11.60
CA PRO A 315 -14.51 -14.42 12.43
C PRO A 315 -13.56 -13.24 12.59
N TYR A 316 -13.39 -12.44 11.53
CA TYR A 316 -12.58 -11.23 11.58
C TYR A 316 -13.18 -10.12 12.46
N SER A 317 -14.50 -10.07 12.71
CA SER A 317 -15.13 -9.05 13.55
C SER A 317 -15.42 -9.50 14.99
N TRP A 318 -15.27 -10.79 15.31
CA TRP A 318 -15.58 -11.36 16.63
C TRP A 318 -14.63 -10.96 17.77
N HIS A 319 -13.63 -10.12 17.53
CA HIS A 319 -12.73 -9.57 18.56
C HIS A 319 -13.02 -8.09 18.89
N THR A 320 -13.95 -7.45 18.17
CA THR A 320 -14.28 -6.03 18.32
C THR A 320 -15.46 -5.84 19.29
N ILE A 321 -15.34 -4.88 20.22
CA ILE A 321 -16.35 -4.58 21.26
C ILE A 321 -17.49 -3.68 20.72
N GLN A 322 -17.30 -3.02 19.57
CA GLN A 322 -18.26 -2.12 18.92
C GLN A 322 -18.81 -2.70 17.60
N ASP A 323 -19.98 -2.19 17.19
CA ASP A 323 -20.78 -2.57 16.00
C ASP A 323 -20.04 -3.47 15.00
N LEU A 324 -20.21 -4.79 15.17
CA LEU A 324 -19.52 -5.77 14.35
C LEU A 324 -19.86 -5.52 12.87
N PRO A 325 -18.86 -5.42 11.98
CA PRO A 325 -19.09 -5.50 10.55
C PRO A 325 -19.85 -6.80 10.23
N LYS A 326 -21.13 -6.64 9.86
CA LYS A 326 -22.04 -7.74 9.48
C LYS A 326 -21.90 -8.10 8.01
N ASP A 327 -21.48 -7.13 7.20
CA ASP A 327 -21.37 -7.23 5.76
C ASP A 327 -19.89 -7.40 5.36
N PHE A 328 -19.60 -8.26 4.38
CA PHE A 328 -18.38 -8.16 3.58
C PHE A 328 -18.69 -8.31 2.10
N PHE A 329 -17.75 -7.85 1.29
CA PHE A 329 -17.88 -7.75 -0.17
C PHE A 329 -17.10 -8.86 -0.87
N VAL A 330 -17.72 -9.44 -1.91
CA VAL A 330 -17.15 -10.46 -2.79
C VAL A 330 -17.21 -9.90 -4.21
N ASN A 331 -16.04 -9.60 -4.77
CA ASN A 331 -15.90 -9.29 -6.19
C ASN A 331 -15.47 -10.55 -6.98
N CYS A 332 -15.29 -10.39 -8.28
CA CYS A 332 -14.88 -11.48 -9.17
C CYS A 332 -13.57 -12.15 -8.74
N GLU A 333 -12.59 -11.39 -8.23
CA GLU A 333 -11.31 -11.94 -7.78
C GLU A 333 -11.47 -12.78 -6.51
N VAL A 334 -12.31 -12.37 -5.56
CA VAL A 334 -12.63 -13.17 -4.37
C VAL A 334 -13.39 -14.45 -4.74
N ASP A 335 -14.33 -14.39 -5.69
CA ASP A 335 -15.04 -15.58 -6.14
C ASP A 335 -14.12 -16.54 -6.93
N ARG A 336 -13.19 -16.03 -7.74
CA ARG A 336 -12.18 -16.84 -8.43
C ARG A 336 -11.33 -17.66 -7.45
N VAL A 337 -10.93 -17.07 -6.32
CA VAL A 337 -10.19 -17.77 -5.25
C VAL A 337 -10.99 -18.98 -4.77
N TRP A 338 -12.30 -18.81 -4.58
CA TRP A 338 -13.18 -19.92 -4.23
C TRP A 338 -13.29 -20.94 -5.36
N GLN A 339 -13.43 -20.54 -6.63
CA GLN A 339 -13.51 -21.50 -7.75
C GLN A 339 -12.26 -22.38 -7.83
N ILE A 340 -11.08 -21.81 -7.60
CA ILE A 340 -9.81 -22.56 -7.55
C ILE A 340 -9.82 -23.53 -6.37
N ALA A 341 -10.11 -23.05 -5.16
CA ALA A 341 -10.17 -23.90 -3.95
C ALA A 341 -11.24 -25.01 -4.05
N LYS A 342 -12.38 -24.72 -4.70
CA LYS A 342 -13.44 -25.67 -4.98
C LYS A 342 -12.98 -26.78 -5.93
N GLY A 343 -12.11 -26.46 -6.89
CA GLY A 343 -11.44 -27.45 -7.73
C GLY A 343 -10.65 -28.46 -6.90
N ASP A 344 -9.84 -27.97 -5.96
CA ASP A 344 -9.04 -28.83 -5.06
C ASP A 344 -9.91 -29.71 -4.18
N VAL A 345 -10.93 -29.10 -3.58
CA VAL A 345 -11.90 -29.83 -2.77
C VAL A 345 -12.54 -30.90 -3.65
N THR A 346 -13.05 -30.59 -4.83
CA THR A 346 -13.69 -31.56 -5.73
C THR A 346 -12.75 -32.70 -6.13
N ALA A 347 -11.49 -32.41 -6.47
CA ALA A 347 -10.48 -33.40 -6.80
C ALA A 347 -10.21 -34.34 -5.63
N TRP A 348 -10.01 -33.78 -4.43
CA TRP A 348 -9.83 -34.54 -3.20
C TRP A 348 -11.03 -35.45 -2.91
N LEU A 349 -12.25 -34.93 -3.07
CA LEU A 349 -13.50 -35.65 -2.82
C LEU A 349 -13.82 -36.75 -3.85
N SER A 350 -13.06 -36.82 -4.94
CA SER A 350 -13.20 -37.80 -6.02
C SER A 350 -12.14 -38.90 -5.98
N SER A 351 -11.08 -38.75 -5.16
CA SER A 351 -10.03 -39.75 -5.00
C SER A 351 -10.56 -40.99 -4.26
N HIS A 352 -10.76 -42.09 -5.00
CA HIS A 352 -11.34 -43.33 -4.50
C HIS A 352 -10.35 -44.12 -3.63
N GLY A 353 -10.21 -43.74 -2.35
CA GLY A 353 -9.60 -44.59 -1.33
C GLY A 353 -8.09 -44.88 -1.46
N GLY A 354 -7.37 -44.13 -2.30
CA GLY A 354 -5.90 -44.17 -2.36
C GLY A 354 -5.29 -43.24 -1.31
N THR A 355 -4.35 -43.73 -0.51
CA THR A 355 -3.62 -42.97 0.52
C THR A 355 -2.64 -41.93 -0.02
N ASP A 356 -2.57 -41.77 -1.35
CA ASP A 356 -1.50 -41.03 -2.05
C ASP A 356 -1.93 -39.65 -2.58
N PHE A 357 -3.15 -39.17 -2.31
CA PHE A 357 -3.56 -37.84 -2.74
C PHE A 357 -3.04 -36.76 -1.78
N ASN A 358 -1.93 -36.12 -2.14
CA ASN A 358 -1.43 -34.93 -1.47
C ASN A 358 -2.28 -33.70 -1.87
N PHE A 359 -2.85 -33.01 -0.89
CA PHE A 359 -3.63 -31.79 -1.11
C PHE A 359 -2.71 -30.68 -1.66
N GLU A 360 -3.14 -29.99 -2.72
CA GLU A 360 -2.46 -28.77 -3.17
C GLU A 360 -2.68 -27.66 -2.13
N ARG A 361 -1.67 -27.42 -1.30
CA ARG A 361 -1.69 -26.31 -0.35
C ARG A 361 -1.61 -25.02 -1.16
N ARG A 362 -2.43 -24.02 -0.81
CA ARG A 362 -2.47 -22.75 -1.55
C ARG A 362 -2.07 -21.56 -0.71
N VAL A 363 -1.42 -20.57 -1.32
CA VAL A 363 -1.17 -19.25 -0.71
C VAL A 363 -1.82 -18.16 -1.54
N LEU A 364 -2.57 -17.31 -0.84
CA LEU A 364 -3.23 -16.16 -1.42
C LEU A 364 -2.30 -14.95 -1.37
N ILE A 365 -1.79 -14.51 -2.51
CA ILE A 365 -0.89 -13.37 -2.67
C ILE A 365 -1.72 -12.19 -3.20
N GLY A 366 -1.55 -11.00 -2.63
CA GLY A 366 -2.24 -9.81 -3.13
C GLY A 366 -1.88 -8.58 -2.30
N THR A 367 -2.21 -7.40 -2.81
CA THR A 367 -1.84 -6.12 -2.21
C THR A 367 -2.28 -6.02 -0.73
N PRO A 368 -1.45 -5.46 0.18
CA PRO A 368 -1.88 -5.18 1.55
C PRO A 368 -3.09 -4.24 1.58
N GLY A 369 -4.05 -4.49 2.48
CA GLY A 369 -5.19 -3.60 2.68
C GLY A 369 -6.38 -3.81 1.74
N ILE A 370 -6.31 -4.71 0.76
CA ILE A 370 -7.44 -5.03 -0.14
C ILE A 370 -8.53 -5.90 0.50
N GLY A 371 -8.35 -6.28 1.77
CA GLY A 371 -9.35 -7.07 2.49
C GLY A 371 -9.25 -8.59 2.27
N LYS A 372 -8.11 -9.16 1.88
CA LYS A 372 -7.96 -10.62 1.67
C LYS A 372 -8.53 -11.49 2.80
N SER A 373 -8.18 -11.22 4.07
CA SER A 373 -8.70 -11.99 5.21
C SER A 373 -10.17 -11.70 5.50
N VAL A 374 -10.61 -10.45 5.29
CA VAL A 374 -11.98 -9.99 5.56
C VAL A 374 -12.95 -10.54 4.52
N ALA A 375 -12.58 -10.51 3.25
CA ALA A 375 -13.39 -10.92 2.11
C ALA A 375 -13.13 -12.38 1.73
N ALA A 376 -11.95 -12.70 1.19
CA ALA A 376 -11.64 -14.05 0.72
C ALA A 376 -11.66 -15.09 1.87
N GLY A 377 -11.07 -14.76 3.02
CA GLY A 377 -11.11 -15.65 4.19
C GLY A 377 -12.55 -15.96 4.67
N SER A 378 -13.41 -14.94 4.74
CA SER A 378 -14.81 -15.11 5.14
C SER A 378 -15.65 -15.83 4.07
N TYR A 379 -15.41 -15.54 2.79
CA TYR A 379 -16.09 -16.22 1.68
C TYR A 379 -15.72 -17.70 1.61
N LEU A 380 -14.44 -18.03 1.76
CA LEU A 380 -13.96 -19.41 1.86
C LEU A 380 -14.63 -20.14 3.02
N LEU A 381 -14.70 -19.52 4.21
CA LEU A 381 -15.40 -20.12 5.35
C LEU A 381 -16.87 -20.39 5.02
N TYR A 382 -17.58 -19.38 4.49
CA TYR A 382 -18.98 -19.51 4.12
C TYR A 382 -19.18 -20.70 3.16
N GLN A 383 -18.38 -20.78 2.11
CA GLN A 383 -18.49 -21.82 1.09
C GLN A 383 -18.12 -23.22 1.60
N LEU A 384 -17.08 -23.35 2.42
CA LEU A 384 -16.67 -24.62 3.02
C LEU A 384 -17.69 -25.19 4.02
N LEU A 385 -18.42 -24.31 4.72
CA LEU A 385 -19.53 -24.71 5.58
C LEU A 385 -20.71 -25.31 4.79
N HIS A 386 -20.87 -24.94 3.52
CA HIS A 386 -21.89 -25.48 2.61
C HIS A 386 -21.42 -26.69 1.81
N CYS A 387 -20.14 -27.04 1.87
CA CYS A 387 -19.65 -28.30 1.29
C CYS A 387 -20.23 -29.51 2.04
N ASP A 388 -20.15 -30.68 1.43
CA ASP A 388 -20.57 -31.94 2.06
C ASP A 388 -19.87 -32.14 3.43
N ALA A 389 -20.68 -32.41 4.47
CA ALA A 389 -20.22 -32.54 5.85
C ALA A 389 -19.58 -33.90 6.14
N GLU A 390 -19.89 -34.94 5.35
CA GLU A 390 -19.22 -36.25 5.44
C GLU A 390 -17.78 -36.14 4.96
N LYS A 391 -17.56 -35.20 4.04
CA LYS A 391 -16.31 -34.98 3.34
C LYS A 391 -15.43 -33.93 4.02
N ILE A 392 -15.98 -32.79 4.42
CA ILE A 392 -15.32 -31.79 5.28
C ILE A 392 -16.12 -31.69 6.56
N GLN A 393 -15.58 -32.20 7.67
CA GLN A 393 -16.26 -32.23 8.97
C GLN A 393 -16.00 -30.96 9.79
N VAL A 394 -14.81 -30.37 9.64
CA VAL A 394 -14.38 -29.21 10.43
C VAL A 394 -13.70 -28.19 9.52
N VAL A 395 -14.04 -26.90 9.71
CA VAL A 395 -13.35 -25.78 9.08
C VAL A 395 -12.70 -24.94 10.17
N VAL A 396 -11.40 -24.69 10.07
CA VAL A 396 -10.65 -23.92 11.04
C VAL A 396 -10.19 -22.62 10.41
N HIS A 397 -10.55 -21.48 11.00
CA HIS A 397 -10.07 -20.16 10.59
C HIS A 397 -9.14 -19.60 11.66
N CYS A 398 -7.85 -19.53 11.36
CA CYS A 398 -6.81 -19.05 12.27
C CYS A 398 -6.34 -17.66 11.88
N PHE A 399 -6.09 -16.80 12.86
CA PHE A 399 -5.42 -15.52 12.70
C PHE A 399 -4.09 -15.61 13.45
N GLY A 400 -2.98 -15.35 12.77
CA GLY A 400 -1.64 -15.42 13.36
C GLY A 400 -1.57 -14.62 14.68
N GLY A 401 -0.85 -15.14 15.68
CA GLY A 401 -0.66 -14.41 16.93
C GLY A 401 -1.83 -14.40 17.93
N GLY A 402 -2.87 -15.25 17.79
CA GLY A 402 -3.70 -15.57 18.96
C GLY A 402 -5.00 -16.33 18.70
N ASP A 403 -5.88 -15.83 17.83
CA ASP A 403 -7.26 -16.31 17.74
C ASP A 403 -7.47 -17.35 16.62
N ALA A 404 -8.10 -18.47 16.95
CA ALA A 404 -8.56 -19.46 16.00
C ALA A 404 -9.99 -19.88 16.26
N TYR A 405 -10.76 -20.04 15.19
CA TYR A 405 -12.17 -20.40 15.23
C TYR A 405 -12.37 -21.75 14.56
N VAL A 406 -12.75 -22.74 15.35
CA VAL A 406 -13.02 -24.11 14.90
C VAL A 406 -14.52 -24.26 14.70
N SER A 407 -14.94 -24.40 13.44
CA SER A 407 -16.33 -24.61 13.05
C SER A 407 -16.58 -26.08 12.77
N ASP A 408 -17.26 -26.75 13.70
CA ASP A 408 -17.65 -28.16 13.57
C ASP A 408 -19.00 -28.25 12.87
N LYS A 409 -19.03 -28.87 11.68
CA LYS A 409 -20.24 -29.00 10.85
C LYS A 409 -21.18 -30.11 11.33
N THR A 410 -20.65 -31.09 12.06
CA THR A 410 -21.44 -32.20 12.63
C THR A 410 -22.27 -31.72 13.82
N THR A 411 -21.66 -30.92 14.70
CA THR A 411 -22.34 -30.35 15.87
C THR A 411 -22.94 -28.98 15.62
N LYS A 412 -22.59 -28.34 14.49
CA LYS A 412 -22.98 -26.97 14.10
C LYS A 412 -22.57 -25.94 15.16
N ARG A 413 -21.33 -26.03 15.64
CA ARG A 413 -20.78 -25.16 16.70
C ARG A 413 -19.50 -24.46 16.25
N VAL A 414 -19.29 -23.24 16.75
CA VAL A 414 -18.02 -22.53 16.65
C VAL A 414 -17.37 -22.48 18.03
N THR A 415 -16.10 -22.82 18.08
CA THR A 415 -15.27 -22.73 19.29
C THR A 415 -14.09 -21.81 19.04
N LYS A 416 -13.91 -20.80 19.89
CA LYS A 416 -12.78 -19.87 19.86
C LYS A 416 -11.65 -20.38 20.74
N TYR A 417 -10.45 -20.37 20.19
CA TYR A 417 -9.19 -20.61 20.86
C TYR A 417 -8.37 -19.34 20.80
N SER A 418 -8.20 -18.66 21.93
CA SER A 418 -7.45 -17.39 22.02
C SER A 418 -5.94 -17.58 22.24
N ASP A 419 -5.45 -18.80 22.05
CA ASP A 419 -4.05 -19.17 22.22
C ASP A 419 -3.62 -20.10 21.09
N GLU A 420 -2.50 -19.76 20.44
CA GLU A 420 -1.97 -20.50 19.30
C GLU A 420 -1.59 -21.94 19.69
N GLY A 421 -1.05 -22.15 20.90
CA GLY A 421 -0.73 -23.47 21.43
C GLY A 421 -1.97 -24.35 21.66
N LYS A 422 -3.07 -23.77 22.18
CA LYS A 422 -4.37 -24.44 22.29
C LYS A 422 -4.94 -24.79 20.93
N CYS A 423 -4.84 -23.88 19.95
CA CYS A 423 -5.27 -24.16 18.58
C CYS A 423 -4.50 -25.34 17.97
N VAL A 424 -3.17 -25.35 18.12
CA VAL A 424 -2.32 -26.46 17.67
C VAL A 424 -2.71 -27.77 18.35
N SER A 425 -2.98 -27.73 19.65
CA SER A 425 -3.39 -28.91 20.43
C SER A 425 -4.73 -29.46 19.94
N GLU A 426 -5.68 -28.59 19.64
CA GLU A 426 -6.97 -28.99 19.06
C GLU A 426 -6.81 -29.58 17.65
N LEU A 427 -5.98 -28.99 16.79
CA LEU A 427 -5.66 -29.56 15.48
C LEU A 427 -5.04 -30.96 15.64
N ARG A 428 -4.12 -31.17 16.58
CA ARG A 428 -3.57 -32.51 16.87
C ARG A 428 -4.66 -33.49 17.35
N SER A 429 -5.58 -33.03 18.19
CA SER A 429 -6.72 -33.82 18.64
C SER A 429 -7.60 -34.24 17.47
N LEU A 430 -8.03 -33.30 16.62
CA LEU A 430 -8.85 -33.57 15.44
C LEU A 430 -8.19 -34.59 14.50
N ARG A 431 -6.87 -34.50 14.34
CA ARG A 431 -6.07 -35.47 13.59
C ARG A 431 -6.09 -36.85 14.23
N GLY A 432 -5.88 -36.94 15.54
CA GLY A 432 -5.93 -38.21 16.29
C GLY A 432 -7.29 -38.93 16.18
N HIS A 433 -8.37 -38.18 15.97
CA HIS A 433 -9.71 -38.70 15.74
C HIS A 433 -10.03 -38.99 14.25
N GLY A 434 -9.07 -38.82 13.34
CA GLY A 434 -9.25 -39.08 11.90
C GLY A 434 -10.26 -38.14 11.23
N ARG A 435 -10.46 -36.93 11.76
CA ARG A 435 -11.42 -35.97 11.18
C ARG A 435 -10.86 -35.29 9.94
N ASN A 436 -11.75 -35.07 8.98
CA ASN A 436 -11.44 -34.31 7.77
C ASN A 436 -11.55 -32.81 8.04
N VAL A 437 -10.42 -32.10 7.97
CA VAL A 437 -10.32 -30.67 8.32
C VAL A 437 -9.88 -29.85 7.11
N TYR A 438 -10.45 -28.65 6.98
CA TYR A 438 -9.95 -27.61 6.09
C TYR A 438 -9.49 -26.39 6.90
N ILE A 439 -8.29 -25.88 6.61
CA ILE A 439 -7.67 -24.77 7.35
C ILE A 439 -7.61 -23.51 6.47
N ILE A 440 -8.14 -22.41 6.98
CA ILE A 440 -7.94 -21.04 6.48
C ILE A 440 -7.00 -20.34 7.47
N TYR A 441 -5.78 -20.05 7.04
CA TYR A 441 -4.77 -19.44 7.92
C TYR A 441 -4.51 -17.98 7.50
N GLY A 442 -5.10 -17.04 8.21
CA GLY A 442 -4.82 -15.61 8.10
C GLY A 442 -3.52 -15.24 8.83
N VAL A 443 -2.54 -14.73 8.10
CA VAL A 443 -1.23 -14.39 8.67
C VAL A 443 -1.30 -12.99 9.28
N ALA A 444 -1.09 -12.86 10.59
CA ALA A 444 -1.27 -11.58 11.29
C ALA A 444 0.03 -10.80 11.56
N LYS A 445 1.19 -11.46 11.53
CA LYS A 445 2.49 -10.82 11.77
C LYS A 445 3.39 -10.93 10.54
N GLU A 446 4.11 -9.85 10.31
CA GLU A 446 5.16 -9.75 9.32
C GLU A 446 6.27 -10.77 9.62
N GLY A 447 6.77 -11.48 8.59
CA GLY A 447 7.94 -12.36 8.76
C GLY A 447 7.70 -13.74 9.36
N THR A 448 6.48 -14.09 9.84
CA THR A 448 6.28 -15.38 10.53
C THR A 448 5.54 -16.39 9.63
N PRO A 449 6.14 -17.55 9.30
CA PRO A 449 5.42 -18.63 8.65
C PRO A 449 4.31 -19.21 9.53
N PRO A 450 3.27 -19.83 8.93
CA PRO A 450 2.43 -20.73 9.69
C PRO A 450 3.34 -21.69 10.45
N PRO A 451 3.15 -21.93 11.75
CA PRO A 451 4.04 -22.80 12.51
C PRO A 451 4.21 -24.14 11.78
N GLY A 452 5.43 -24.68 11.69
CA GLY A 452 5.69 -25.90 10.90
C GLY A 452 4.86 -27.13 11.32
N HIS A 453 4.33 -27.12 12.55
CA HIS A 453 3.43 -28.15 13.10
C HIS A 453 1.93 -27.83 12.92
N PHE A 454 1.60 -26.67 12.34
CA PHE A 454 0.27 -26.24 11.93
C PHE A 454 -0.06 -26.76 10.52
N ALA A 455 0.97 -26.89 9.68
CA ALA A 455 0.88 -27.46 8.36
C ALA A 455 0.63 -28.98 8.44
N PRO A 456 -0.47 -29.49 7.85
CA PRO A 456 -0.77 -30.91 7.90
C PRO A 456 0.22 -31.68 7.02
N THR A 457 1.02 -32.59 7.61
CA THR A 457 2.01 -33.40 6.88
C THR A 457 1.40 -34.31 5.79
N SER A 458 0.10 -34.60 5.88
CA SER A 458 -0.74 -35.25 4.85
C SER A 458 -2.23 -35.19 5.26
N GLY A 459 -3.13 -35.25 4.27
CA GLY A 459 -4.57 -35.56 4.45
C GLY A 459 -5.56 -34.39 4.64
N TRP A 460 -5.12 -33.14 4.83
CA TRP A 460 -6.01 -31.99 5.05
C TRP A 460 -5.79 -30.87 4.02
N GLY A 461 -6.86 -30.12 3.75
CA GLY A 461 -6.81 -28.93 2.92
C GLY A 461 -6.36 -27.69 3.69
N MET A 462 -5.55 -26.84 3.05
CA MET A 462 -5.07 -25.60 3.66
C MET A 462 -4.91 -24.49 2.63
N ILE A 463 -5.45 -23.32 2.97
CA ILE A 463 -5.16 -22.06 2.28
C ILE A 463 -4.62 -21.03 3.26
N ALA A 464 -3.45 -20.49 2.95
CA ALA A 464 -2.83 -19.41 3.71
C ALA A 464 -3.21 -18.06 3.08
N VAL A 465 -3.88 -17.21 3.84
CA VAL A 465 -4.18 -15.83 3.46
C VAL A 465 -3.03 -14.93 3.91
N SER A 466 -2.17 -14.56 2.96
CA SER A 466 -0.86 -13.98 3.27
C SER A 466 -0.89 -12.51 3.71
N PHE A 467 0.05 -12.17 4.60
CA PHE A 467 0.57 -10.81 4.74
C PHE A 467 1.69 -10.61 3.70
N PRO A 468 1.81 -9.44 3.05
CA PRO A 468 2.60 -9.29 1.84
C PRO A 468 4.08 -9.04 2.13
N ARG A 469 4.77 -10.08 2.65
CA ARG A 469 6.24 -10.17 2.68
C ARG A 469 6.74 -11.39 1.91
N VAL A 470 7.97 -11.31 1.40
CA VAL A 470 8.45 -12.21 0.32
C VAL A 470 9.41 -13.25 0.76
N THR A 471 10.22 -12.87 1.73
CA THR A 471 10.95 -13.81 2.58
C THR A 471 9.98 -14.89 3.11
N ASN A 472 8.73 -14.52 3.38
CA ASN A 472 7.69 -15.46 3.77
C ASN A 472 7.34 -16.44 2.65
N TYR A 473 7.15 -15.98 1.41
CA TYR A 473 6.70 -16.85 0.32
C TYR A 473 7.73 -17.91 -0.05
N ASP A 474 9.02 -17.56 -0.11
CA ASP A 474 10.08 -18.55 -0.39
C ASP A 474 10.16 -19.60 0.71
N GLU A 475 10.06 -19.18 1.97
CA GLU A 475 10.08 -20.07 3.10
C GLU A 475 8.83 -20.96 3.10
N TRP A 476 7.67 -20.43 2.73
CA TRP A 476 6.42 -21.18 2.68
C TRP A 476 6.36 -22.13 1.50
N GLU A 477 6.81 -21.71 0.31
CA GLU A 477 6.91 -22.57 -0.86
C GLU A 477 7.85 -23.75 -0.58
N LYS A 478 9.00 -23.50 0.08
CA LYS A 478 9.92 -24.54 0.54
C LYS A 478 9.31 -25.44 1.61
N GLN A 479 8.61 -24.88 2.60
CA GLN A 479 8.02 -25.66 3.70
C GLN A 479 6.79 -26.47 3.27
N LEU A 480 6.00 -25.96 2.33
CA LEU A 480 4.65 -26.44 2.08
C LEU A 480 4.42 -27.02 0.67
N GLN A 481 5.34 -26.87 -0.30
CA GLN A 481 5.16 -27.28 -1.70
C GLN A 481 3.85 -26.69 -2.29
N VAL A 482 3.70 -25.37 -2.22
CA VAL A 482 2.40 -24.66 -2.37
C VAL A 482 2.19 -24.07 -3.76
N ALA A 483 0.96 -24.19 -4.28
CA ALA A 483 0.49 -23.46 -5.45
C ALA A 483 0.03 -22.02 -5.08
N ARG A 484 0.42 -21.02 -5.87
CA ARG A 484 0.11 -19.60 -5.62
C ARG A 484 -1.24 -19.22 -6.24
N ILE A 485 -2.03 -18.41 -5.55
CA ILE A 485 -3.18 -17.68 -6.11
C ILE A 485 -2.90 -16.19 -5.96
N ILE A 486 -2.78 -15.47 -7.08
CA ILE A 486 -2.54 -14.03 -7.10
C ILE A 486 -3.87 -13.30 -7.19
N VAL A 487 -4.15 -12.35 -6.29
CA VAL A 487 -5.39 -11.58 -6.23
C VAL A 487 -5.11 -10.13 -6.60
N ASN A 488 -5.81 -9.63 -7.62
CA ASN A 488 -5.74 -8.23 -8.01
C ASN A 488 -6.42 -7.31 -6.97
N CYS A 489 -6.05 -6.03 -6.98
CA CYS A 489 -6.85 -5.03 -6.27
C CYS A 489 -8.25 -4.92 -6.89
N PRO A 490 -9.27 -4.53 -6.10
CA PRO A 490 -10.53 -4.07 -6.64
C PRO A 490 -10.32 -2.94 -7.66
N ASP A 491 -11.25 -2.75 -8.59
CA ASP A 491 -11.25 -1.61 -9.50
C ASP A 491 -12.14 -0.46 -8.97
N GLU A 492 -12.24 0.63 -9.74
CA GLU A 492 -13.06 1.78 -9.39
C GLU A 492 -14.55 1.39 -9.24
N VAL A 493 -15.03 0.50 -10.11
CA VAL A 493 -16.44 0.08 -10.15
C VAL A 493 -16.77 -0.74 -8.90
N ASP A 494 -15.86 -1.63 -8.48
CA ASP A 494 -15.94 -2.35 -7.21
C ASP A 494 -16.05 -1.36 -6.03
N VAL A 495 -15.13 -0.39 -5.94
CA VAL A 495 -15.10 0.59 -4.84
C VAL A 495 -16.35 1.46 -4.82
N LYS A 496 -16.81 1.92 -5.98
CA LYS A 496 -18.04 2.71 -6.13
C LYS A 496 -19.24 1.95 -5.63
N THR A 497 -19.31 0.66 -5.95
CA THR A 497 -20.37 -0.25 -5.51
C THR A 497 -20.31 -0.48 -4.00
N MET A 498 -19.11 -0.65 -3.44
CA MET A 498 -18.91 -0.72 -1.99
C MET A 498 -19.40 0.56 -1.30
N CYS A 499 -19.04 1.76 -1.81
CA CYS A 499 -19.52 3.04 -1.29
C CYS A 499 -21.04 3.14 -1.29
N ALA A 500 -21.68 2.76 -2.40
CA ALA A 500 -23.14 2.76 -2.53
C ALA A 500 -23.80 1.83 -1.50
N TRP A 501 -23.21 0.66 -1.24
CA TRP A 501 -23.71 -0.26 -0.23
C TRP A 501 -23.51 0.23 1.21
N ILE A 502 -22.31 0.73 1.54
CA ILE A 502 -21.97 1.24 2.88
C ILE A 502 -22.91 2.38 3.27
N THR A 503 -23.26 3.24 2.32
CA THR A 503 -24.10 4.42 2.54
C THR A 503 -25.56 4.23 2.11
N ARG A 504 -26.00 2.99 1.91
CA ARG A 504 -27.34 2.67 1.37
C ARG A 504 -28.51 3.24 2.18
N ASP A 505 -28.35 3.37 3.50
CA ASP A 505 -29.37 3.86 4.42
C ASP A 505 -29.30 5.40 4.59
N GLU A 506 -28.36 6.06 3.92
CA GLU A 506 -28.16 7.51 3.95
C GLU A 506 -28.85 8.23 2.78
N THR A 507 -28.95 9.57 2.87
CA THR A 507 -29.51 10.39 1.79
C THR A 507 -28.61 10.38 0.55
N LYS A 508 -29.20 10.55 -0.64
CA LYS A 508 -28.45 10.62 -1.92
C LYS A 508 -27.30 11.65 -1.88
N GLU A 509 -27.49 12.77 -1.19
CA GLU A 509 -26.47 13.81 -1.01
C GLU A 509 -25.27 13.30 -0.19
N LYS A 510 -25.53 12.60 0.92
CA LYS A 510 -24.47 11.99 1.73
C LYS A 510 -23.74 10.88 0.98
N GLN A 511 -24.47 10.05 0.22
CA GLN A 511 -23.87 9.03 -0.64
C GLN A 511 -22.92 9.66 -1.66
N ALA A 512 -23.35 10.73 -2.34
CA ALA A 512 -22.52 11.45 -3.29
C ALA A 512 -21.29 12.09 -2.63
N LYS A 513 -21.45 12.67 -1.43
CA LYS A 513 -20.32 13.22 -0.65
C LYS A 513 -19.32 12.14 -0.25
N TYR A 514 -19.81 10.97 0.17
CA TYR A 514 -18.98 9.84 0.55
C TYR A 514 -18.22 9.25 -0.66
N TRP A 515 -18.88 9.11 -1.81
CA TRP A 515 -18.22 8.71 -3.05
C TRP A 515 -17.12 9.70 -3.44
N LYS A 516 -17.40 11.01 -3.48
CA LYS A 516 -16.39 12.03 -3.81
C LYS A 516 -15.17 11.98 -2.90
N MET A 517 -15.37 11.66 -1.62
CA MET A 517 -14.26 11.45 -0.68
C MET A 517 -13.44 10.21 -1.06
N ALA A 518 -14.09 9.06 -1.26
CA ALA A 518 -13.42 7.80 -1.60
C ALA A 518 -12.71 7.88 -2.96
N GLU A 519 -13.32 8.51 -3.96
CA GLU A 519 -12.75 8.78 -5.29
C GLU A 519 -11.47 9.63 -5.19
N LYS A 520 -11.50 10.72 -4.40
CA LYS A 520 -10.30 11.52 -4.12
C LYS A 520 -9.20 10.71 -3.42
N HIS A 521 -9.57 9.87 -2.45
CA HIS A 521 -8.59 9.04 -1.74
C HIS A 521 -7.98 7.99 -2.67
N MET A 522 -8.80 7.36 -3.52
CA MET A 522 -8.41 6.37 -4.50
C MET A 522 -7.49 6.95 -5.57
N TYR A 523 -7.73 8.18 -6.00
CA TYR A 523 -6.84 8.90 -6.92
C TYR A 523 -5.39 8.98 -6.37
N LEU A 524 -5.22 9.19 -5.06
CA LEU A 524 -3.90 9.32 -4.44
C LEU A 524 -3.31 7.99 -3.92
N LEU A 525 -4.13 7.04 -3.51
CA LEU A 525 -3.68 5.81 -2.82
C LEU A 525 -4.07 4.50 -3.53
N GLY A 526 -4.75 4.60 -4.66
CA GLY A 526 -5.31 3.46 -5.38
C GLY A 526 -6.57 2.88 -4.72
N PRO A 527 -7.22 1.91 -5.38
CA PRO A 527 -8.43 1.24 -4.89
C PRO A 527 -8.11 0.23 -3.78
N ILE A 528 -7.61 0.73 -2.63
CA ILE A 528 -7.27 -0.09 -1.46
C ILE A 528 -8.27 0.21 -0.33
N PRO A 529 -9.35 -0.60 -0.19
CA PRO A 529 -10.45 -0.38 0.76
C PRO A 529 -10.03 0.09 2.17
N ARG A 530 -8.96 -0.50 2.73
CA ARG A 530 -8.45 -0.13 4.07
C ARG A 530 -8.12 1.36 4.21
N HIS A 531 -7.69 2.01 3.13
CA HIS A 531 -7.13 3.37 3.17
C HIS A 531 -8.01 4.43 2.51
N ILE A 532 -9.12 4.05 1.88
CA ILE A 532 -9.94 4.99 1.09
C ILE A 532 -11.30 5.32 1.73
N PHE A 533 -11.80 4.45 2.61
CA PHE A 533 -13.13 4.62 3.22
C PHE A 533 -13.13 5.44 4.52
N ASP A 534 -11.97 5.66 5.13
CA ASP A 534 -11.79 6.36 6.39
C ASP A 534 -10.80 7.52 6.22
N ALA A 535 -11.16 8.71 6.67
CA ALA A 535 -10.38 9.92 6.47
C ALA A 535 -9.09 9.97 7.34
N GLU A 536 -9.13 9.44 8.56
CA GLU A 536 -7.97 9.42 9.45
C GLU A 536 -6.93 8.41 8.96
N ILE A 537 -7.38 7.19 8.61
CA ILE A 537 -6.52 6.15 8.04
C ILE A 537 -5.94 6.59 6.70
N TYR A 538 -6.72 7.33 5.90
CA TYR A 538 -6.26 7.94 4.66
C TYR A 538 -5.10 8.93 4.91
N ILE A 539 -5.25 9.85 5.87
CA ILE A 539 -4.22 10.86 6.19
C ILE A 539 -2.92 10.18 6.64
N ASP A 540 -3.02 9.19 7.53
CA ASP A 540 -1.87 8.43 8.01
C ASP A 540 -1.16 7.70 6.86
N ARG A 541 -1.93 7.06 5.97
CA ARG A 541 -1.37 6.35 4.82
C ARG A 541 -0.72 7.33 3.84
N LEU A 542 -1.33 8.48 3.59
CA LEU A 542 -0.76 9.51 2.73
C LEU A 542 0.56 10.07 3.29
N GLY A 543 0.62 10.30 4.61
CA GLY A 543 1.85 10.67 5.31
C GLY A 543 2.96 9.61 5.13
N ALA A 544 2.60 8.34 5.29
CA ALA A 544 3.54 7.23 5.07
C ALA A 544 4.03 7.13 3.61
N VAL A 545 3.15 7.34 2.64
CA VAL A 545 3.48 7.38 1.20
C VAL A 545 4.41 8.54 0.87
N ASN A 546 4.13 9.74 1.41
CA ASN A 546 4.99 10.90 1.22
C ASN A 546 6.38 10.69 1.83
N GLY A 547 6.45 10.10 3.03
CA GLY A 547 7.72 9.71 3.65
C GLY A 547 8.48 8.69 2.81
N ALA A 548 7.78 7.67 2.28
CA ALA A 548 8.34 6.67 1.40
C ALA A 548 8.92 7.27 0.11
N LEU A 549 8.18 8.16 -0.56
CA LEU A 549 8.64 8.86 -1.78
C LEU A 549 9.86 9.75 -1.53
N LEU A 550 9.96 10.36 -0.35
CA LEU A 550 11.13 11.15 0.04
C LEU A 550 12.35 10.28 0.35
N ALA A 551 12.12 9.05 0.80
CA ALA A 551 13.17 8.11 1.17
C ALA A 551 13.78 7.35 -0.02
N ILE A 552 13.17 7.40 -1.21
CA ILE A 552 13.68 6.72 -2.41
C ILE A 552 15.10 7.18 -2.74
N LYS A 553 16.04 6.22 -2.74
CA LYS A 553 17.41 6.38 -3.22
C LYS A 553 17.57 5.76 -4.61
N ALA A 554 18.65 6.14 -5.32
CA ALA A 554 19.00 5.55 -6.61
C ALA A 554 19.26 4.03 -6.53
N THR A 555 19.73 3.52 -5.39
CA THR A 555 19.97 2.10 -5.13
C THR A 555 18.68 1.29 -4.96
N ASP A 556 17.65 1.93 -4.40
CA ASP A 556 16.35 1.31 -4.09
C ASP A 556 15.59 0.93 -5.37
N VAL A 557 16.00 1.51 -6.51
CA VAL A 557 15.27 1.44 -7.78
C VAL A 557 15.34 0.07 -8.44
N GLY A 558 16.52 -0.54 -8.40
CA GLY A 558 16.74 -1.87 -8.96
C GLY A 558 16.02 -2.97 -8.18
N GLU A 559 15.65 -2.71 -6.93
CA GLU A 559 15.00 -3.66 -6.03
C GLU A 559 13.46 -3.49 -6.04
N TYR A 560 12.95 -2.26 -5.99
CA TYR A 560 11.51 -2.03 -5.81
C TYR A 560 10.69 -1.83 -7.09
N PHE A 561 11.33 -1.45 -8.20
CA PHE A 561 10.67 -1.03 -9.44
C PHE A 561 11.09 -1.83 -10.69
N THR A 562 11.76 -2.96 -10.52
CA THR A 562 12.02 -3.89 -11.63
C THR A 562 10.73 -4.57 -12.08
N LEU A 563 10.31 -4.27 -13.31
CA LEU A 563 9.09 -4.77 -13.93
C LEU A 563 9.37 -6.12 -14.64
N GLY A 564 9.49 -7.20 -13.86
CA GLY A 564 9.40 -8.56 -14.40
C GLY A 564 10.66 -9.42 -14.28
N GLY A 565 10.42 -10.68 -13.91
CA GLY A 565 11.38 -11.76 -13.69
C GLY A 565 10.80 -12.74 -12.67
N GLU A 566 11.42 -13.90 -12.48
CA GLU A 566 11.19 -14.76 -11.29
C GLU A 566 11.67 -14.08 -9.99
N GLU A 567 12.27 -12.89 -10.11
CA GLU A 567 12.74 -12.13 -8.97
C GLU A 567 11.59 -11.62 -8.11
N LYS A 568 11.87 -11.77 -6.82
CA LYS A 568 10.96 -11.79 -5.70
C LYS A 568 10.31 -10.42 -5.52
N TRP A 569 9.02 -10.39 -5.15
CA TRP A 569 8.39 -9.19 -4.56
C TRP A 569 9.44 -8.55 -3.60
N TYR A 570 9.54 -7.23 -3.60
CA TYR A 570 10.24 -6.55 -2.52
C TYR A 570 9.15 -5.89 -1.70
N SER A 571 8.94 -6.42 -0.50
CA SER A 571 7.97 -5.96 0.49
C SER A 571 8.57 -5.04 1.54
N GLU A 572 9.87 -4.79 1.45
CA GLU A 572 10.59 -3.97 2.42
C GLU A 572 10.15 -2.51 2.30
N ASP A 573 10.26 -1.77 3.39
CA ASP A 573 10.02 -0.34 3.35
C ASP A 573 11.07 0.30 2.42
N PRO A 574 10.69 1.09 1.39
CA PRO A 574 9.40 1.77 1.21
C PRO A 574 8.38 1.16 0.23
N SER A 575 8.65 0.05 -0.44
CA SER A 575 7.87 -0.38 -1.62
C SER A 575 6.41 -0.74 -1.36
N HIS A 576 6.09 -1.46 -0.28
CA HIS A 576 4.70 -1.87 0.02
C HIS A 576 3.78 -0.65 0.29
N LYS A 577 4.37 0.54 0.47
CA LYS A 577 3.63 1.81 0.58
C LYS A 577 3.27 2.37 -0.79
N LEU A 578 4.05 2.08 -1.83
CA LEU A 578 4.01 2.74 -3.14
C LEU A 578 3.50 1.87 -4.29
N VAL A 579 3.59 0.54 -4.16
CA VAL A 579 3.20 -0.41 -5.21
C VAL A 579 2.06 -1.36 -4.82
N LYS A 580 1.31 -1.83 -5.82
CA LYS A 580 0.29 -2.87 -5.76
C LYS A 580 0.66 -4.06 -6.64
N ILE A 581 0.13 -5.22 -6.31
CA ILE A 581 0.28 -6.46 -7.07
C ILE A 581 -0.71 -6.46 -8.22
N VAL A 582 -0.22 -6.79 -9.42
CA VAL A 582 -1.04 -7.03 -10.61
C VAL A 582 -0.70 -8.41 -11.17
N ARG A 583 -1.74 -9.23 -11.36
CA ARG A 583 -1.68 -10.57 -11.97
C ARG A 583 -1.42 -10.45 -13.46
N VAL A 584 -0.51 -11.28 -13.98
CA VAL A 584 -0.19 -11.42 -15.40
C VAL A 584 -0.07 -12.90 -15.72
N LYS A 585 -0.48 -13.30 -16.92
CA LYS A 585 -0.19 -14.64 -17.44
C LYS A 585 0.97 -14.55 -18.42
N THR A 586 1.92 -15.48 -18.31
CA THR A 586 3.00 -15.61 -19.30
C THR A 586 2.45 -16.23 -20.59
N VAL A 587 3.22 -16.15 -21.68
CA VAL A 587 2.91 -16.81 -22.96
C VAL A 587 2.76 -18.34 -22.79
N GLU A 588 3.39 -18.92 -21.78
CA GLU A 588 3.28 -20.35 -21.44
C GLU A 588 2.07 -20.66 -20.54
N GLY A 589 1.22 -19.65 -20.24
CA GLY A 589 0.01 -19.78 -19.44
C GLY A 589 0.22 -19.76 -17.92
N ALA A 590 1.44 -19.52 -17.43
CA ALA A 590 1.73 -19.46 -16.00
C ALA A 590 1.25 -18.14 -15.37
N GLU A 591 0.55 -18.19 -14.24
CA GLU A 591 0.19 -16.99 -13.48
C GLU A 591 1.41 -16.46 -12.71
N VAL A 592 1.85 -15.26 -13.08
CA VAL A 592 2.87 -14.48 -12.40
C VAL A 592 2.27 -13.15 -11.94
N PHE A 593 3.00 -12.39 -11.14
CA PHE A 593 2.56 -11.05 -10.74
C PHE A 593 3.70 -10.05 -10.87
N PHE A 594 3.37 -8.77 -11.00
CA PHE A 594 4.34 -7.67 -11.00
C PHE A 594 3.86 -6.50 -10.13
N ASN A 595 4.77 -5.56 -9.89
CA ASN A 595 4.53 -4.36 -9.11
C ASN A 595 4.05 -3.23 -10.02
N ALA A 596 2.81 -2.79 -9.86
CA ALA A 596 2.36 -1.52 -10.42
C ALA A 596 2.35 -0.45 -9.33
N SER A 597 2.39 0.84 -9.68
CA SER A 597 2.12 1.89 -8.69
C SER A 597 0.70 1.74 -8.13
N ILE A 598 0.49 2.10 -6.86
CA ILE A 598 -0.85 2.02 -6.25
C ILE A 598 -1.87 2.89 -7.00
N SER A 599 -1.46 4.05 -7.50
CA SER A 599 -2.22 4.94 -8.37
C SER A 599 -1.34 5.57 -9.45
N ALA A 600 -1.97 6.21 -10.44
CA ALA A 600 -1.29 6.98 -11.49
C ALA A 600 -0.48 8.15 -10.90
N ASP A 601 -1.03 8.90 -9.94
CA ASP A 601 -0.31 10.00 -9.24
C ASP A 601 0.99 9.50 -8.59
N ILE A 602 0.92 8.37 -7.88
CA ILE A 602 2.09 7.79 -7.24
C ILE A 602 3.09 7.29 -8.28
N GLY A 603 2.63 6.69 -9.38
CA GLY A 603 3.48 6.31 -10.50
C GLY A 603 4.25 7.50 -11.08
N PHE A 604 3.56 8.62 -11.31
CA PHE A 604 4.15 9.86 -11.78
C PHE A 604 5.22 10.40 -10.82
N ARG A 605 4.93 10.42 -9.53
CA ARG A 605 5.83 10.92 -8.48
C ARG A 605 7.04 10.01 -8.27
N ILE A 606 6.87 8.70 -8.40
CA ILE A 606 7.97 7.73 -8.45
C ILE A 606 8.85 8.05 -9.65
N ALA A 607 8.29 8.11 -10.87
CA ALA A 607 9.04 8.39 -12.08
C ALA A 607 9.83 9.71 -11.99
N GLU A 608 9.28 10.71 -11.28
CA GLU A 608 9.93 12.02 -11.10
C GLU A 608 11.14 11.91 -10.17
N ARG A 609 11.00 11.15 -9.09
CA ARG A 609 12.09 10.87 -8.15
C ARG A 609 13.19 10.06 -8.81
N LEU A 610 12.82 9.04 -9.59
CA LEU A 610 13.76 8.19 -10.32
C LEU A 610 14.56 9.00 -11.36
N ALA A 611 13.88 9.81 -12.17
CA ALA A 611 14.55 10.64 -13.18
C ALA A 611 15.54 11.66 -12.56
N LYS A 612 15.25 12.16 -11.35
CA LYS A 612 16.19 13.05 -10.64
C LYS A 612 17.35 12.31 -9.96
N ALA A 613 17.16 11.04 -9.61
CA ALA A 613 18.13 10.27 -8.84
C ALA A 613 19.11 9.47 -9.71
N MET A 614 18.76 9.20 -10.98
CA MET A 614 19.51 8.28 -11.85
C MET A 614 20.22 8.99 -13.01
N THR A 615 21.30 8.36 -13.48
CA THR A 615 21.92 8.73 -14.77
C THR A 615 21.01 8.33 -15.93
N THR A 616 21.19 8.95 -17.10
CA THR A 616 20.41 8.63 -18.31
C THR A 616 20.50 7.14 -18.66
N LYS A 617 21.72 6.59 -18.64
CA LYS A 617 21.95 5.17 -18.95
C LYS A 617 21.24 4.24 -17.97
N ASP A 618 21.36 4.49 -16.67
CA ASP A 618 20.71 3.66 -15.65
C ASP A 618 19.18 3.72 -15.74
N TYR A 619 18.63 4.91 -16.03
CA TYR A 619 17.20 5.11 -16.21
C TYR A 619 16.65 4.36 -17.42
N LEU A 620 17.33 4.42 -18.56
CA LEU A 620 16.92 3.69 -19.77
C LEU A 620 17.10 2.17 -19.60
N LEU A 621 18.17 1.74 -18.94
CA LEU A 621 18.35 0.32 -18.60
C LEU A 621 17.24 -0.18 -17.68
N LEU A 622 16.73 0.64 -16.75
CA LEU A 622 15.59 0.27 -15.90
C LEU A 622 14.35 -0.08 -16.73
N ILE A 623 14.03 0.71 -17.75
CA ILE A 623 12.92 0.44 -18.67
C ILE A 623 13.13 -0.92 -19.37
N LEU A 624 14.35 -1.16 -19.83
CA LEU A 624 14.76 -2.35 -20.60
C LEU A 624 15.14 -3.59 -19.75
N ARG A 625 15.07 -3.50 -18.41
CA ARG A 625 15.25 -4.67 -17.52
C ARG A 625 14.05 -5.61 -17.59
N SER A 626 12.88 -5.04 -17.86
CA SER A 626 11.62 -5.75 -18.05
C SER A 626 11.71 -6.74 -19.23
N ARG A 627 10.81 -7.73 -19.31
CA ARG A 627 10.78 -8.71 -20.40
C ARG A 627 9.39 -8.82 -21.04
N GLY A 628 9.35 -9.02 -22.36
CA GLY A 628 8.11 -9.21 -23.12
C GLY A 628 7.14 -8.03 -22.95
N ALA A 629 5.85 -8.32 -22.78
CA ALA A 629 4.80 -7.31 -22.61
C ALA A 629 5.03 -6.32 -21.44
N LEU A 630 5.89 -6.66 -20.47
CA LEU A 630 6.19 -5.80 -19.32
C LEU A 630 7.12 -4.63 -19.68
N VAL A 631 7.95 -4.74 -20.73
CA VAL A 631 8.79 -3.62 -21.19
C VAL A 631 7.92 -2.47 -21.67
N SER A 632 6.86 -2.78 -22.40
CA SER A 632 5.93 -1.77 -22.89
C SER A 632 5.27 -0.98 -21.76
N ARG A 633 4.88 -1.67 -20.67
CA ARG A 633 4.35 -1.00 -19.47
C ARG A 633 5.39 -0.15 -18.75
N ALA A 634 6.62 -0.65 -18.66
CA ALA A 634 7.73 0.14 -18.11
C ALA A 634 7.98 1.40 -18.94
N LEU A 635 7.89 1.28 -20.27
CA LEU A 635 8.02 2.38 -21.21
C LEU A 635 6.89 3.40 -21.07
N GLU A 636 5.63 2.96 -20.95
CA GLU A 636 4.49 3.84 -20.68
C GLU A 636 4.68 4.62 -19.36
N GLN A 637 5.12 3.94 -18.29
CA GLN A 637 5.28 4.55 -16.96
C GLN A 637 6.48 5.49 -16.83
N LEU A 638 7.60 5.18 -17.50
CA LEU A 638 8.89 5.86 -17.29
C LEU A 638 9.38 6.58 -18.54
N GLY A 639 9.00 6.14 -19.73
CA GLY A 639 9.57 6.58 -21.01
C GLY A 639 9.42 8.08 -21.27
N LEU A 640 8.31 8.70 -20.86
CA LEU A 640 8.09 10.14 -21.08
C LEU A 640 9.17 10.99 -20.40
N ARG A 641 9.64 10.54 -19.24
CA ARG A 641 10.67 11.25 -18.46
C ARG A 641 12.07 11.06 -19.02
N ALA A 642 12.29 10.11 -19.94
CA ALA A 642 13.57 9.98 -20.64
C ALA A 642 13.91 11.25 -21.45
N PHE A 643 12.89 11.95 -21.98
CA PHE A 643 13.05 13.21 -22.70
C PHE A 643 13.60 14.36 -21.84
N MET A 644 13.68 14.19 -20.51
CA MET A 644 14.34 15.17 -19.64
C MET A 644 15.87 15.12 -19.73
N TYR A 645 16.43 14.05 -20.29
CA TYR A 645 17.87 13.88 -20.42
C TYR A 645 18.34 14.37 -21.80
N GLY A 646 19.21 15.36 -21.81
CA GLY A 646 19.82 15.88 -23.04
C GLY A 646 20.53 14.78 -23.83
N ASP A 647 21.32 13.93 -23.16
CA ASP A 647 22.06 12.83 -23.80
C ASP A 647 21.13 11.83 -24.49
N PHE A 648 19.95 11.58 -23.91
CA PHE A 648 18.92 10.73 -24.54
C PHE A 648 18.36 11.40 -25.79
N VAL A 649 17.97 12.67 -25.72
CA VAL A 649 17.39 13.39 -26.86
C VAL A 649 18.40 13.53 -28.00
N VAL A 650 19.66 13.87 -27.69
CA VAL A 650 20.74 13.95 -28.67
C VAL A 650 20.92 12.61 -29.40
N ALA A 651 20.99 11.50 -28.67
CA ALA A 651 21.12 10.18 -29.29
C ALA A 651 19.85 9.76 -30.06
N LEU A 652 18.66 10.04 -29.51
CA LEU A 652 17.37 9.71 -30.13
C LEU A 652 17.22 10.38 -31.49
N VAL A 653 17.67 11.62 -31.61
CA VAL A 653 17.57 12.43 -32.82
C VAL A 653 18.33 11.81 -33.99
N GLU A 654 19.46 11.13 -33.74
CA GLU A 654 20.23 10.42 -34.78
C GLU A 654 19.51 9.17 -35.32
N GLU A 655 18.55 8.61 -34.58
CA GLU A 655 17.80 7.39 -34.94
C GLU A 655 16.31 7.64 -35.23
N LEU A 656 15.85 8.89 -35.17
CA LEU A 656 14.47 9.27 -35.51
C LEU A 656 14.20 8.99 -36.98
N LYS A 657 13.13 8.24 -37.24
CA LYS A 657 12.68 7.95 -38.61
C LYS A 657 11.35 8.63 -38.90
N GLU A 658 11.33 9.53 -39.87
CA GLU A 658 10.09 10.15 -40.35
C GLU A 658 9.17 9.09 -40.98
N LEU A 659 7.91 9.12 -40.57
CA LEU A 659 6.80 8.44 -41.22
C LEU A 659 6.18 9.45 -42.18
N ARG A 660 6.28 9.21 -43.48
CA ARG A 660 5.78 10.16 -44.49
C ARG A 660 4.90 9.49 -45.56
N PRO A 661 3.90 10.21 -46.09
CA PRO A 661 3.28 9.88 -47.37
C PRO A 661 4.30 9.99 -48.51
N SER A 662 4.13 9.20 -49.57
CA SER A 662 5.04 9.21 -50.73
C SER A 662 5.12 10.56 -51.46
N GLU A 663 4.15 11.45 -51.24
CA GLU A 663 3.99 12.74 -51.93
C GLU A 663 4.68 13.91 -51.21
N ARG A 664 5.38 13.67 -50.08
CA ARG A 664 6.04 14.71 -49.28
C ARG A 664 7.56 14.67 -49.32
N GLU A 665 8.16 15.86 -49.36
CA GLU A 665 9.59 16.05 -49.09
C GLU A 665 9.90 15.64 -47.65
N ALA A 666 11.10 15.10 -47.43
CA ALA A 666 11.54 14.72 -46.09
C ALA A 666 11.74 15.97 -45.25
N GLN A 667 11.29 15.93 -44.00
CA GLN A 667 11.50 17.02 -43.05
C GLN A 667 12.18 16.49 -41.79
N ASP A 668 13.21 17.22 -41.36
CA ASP A 668 13.87 16.95 -40.09
C ASP A 668 12.95 17.37 -38.93
N SER A 669 12.84 16.52 -37.90
CA SER A 669 12.12 16.89 -36.67
C SER A 669 12.65 18.19 -36.08
N VAL A 670 11.78 18.95 -35.40
CA VAL A 670 12.20 20.14 -34.64
C VAL A 670 13.33 19.83 -33.65
N LEU A 671 13.42 18.60 -33.16
CA LEU A 671 14.50 18.14 -32.28
C LEU A 671 15.85 17.99 -32.99
N ASN A 672 15.89 17.76 -34.32
CA ASN A 672 17.11 17.84 -35.12
C ASN A 672 17.59 19.30 -35.23
N LEU A 673 16.65 20.21 -35.47
CA LEU A 673 16.94 21.63 -35.65
C LEU A 673 17.36 22.31 -34.33
N ASN A 674 16.78 21.86 -33.22
CA ASN A 674 17.01 22.39 -31.88
C ASN A 674 17.14 21.26 -30.84
N HIS A 675 18.27 20.55 -30.87
CA HIS A 675 18.57 19.46 -29.93
C HIS A 675 18.73 19.93 -28.47
N GLN A 676 18.81 21.24 -28.22
CA GLN A 676 18.78 21.83 -26.86
C GLN A 676 17.35 22.14 -26.38
N GLY A 677 16.34 21.96 -27.23
CA GLY A 677 14.93 22.22 -26.92
C GLY A 677 14.24 21.16 -26.06
N TYR A 678 15.00 20.20 -25.50
CA TYR A 678 14.43 19.14 -24.67
C TYR A 678 13.87 19.68 -23.35
N PRO A 679 12.82 19.05 -22.79
CA PRO A 679 12.19 19.53 -21.58
C PRO A 679 13.11 19.41 -20.36
N THR A 680 13.15 20.42 -19.49
CA THR A 680 14.00 20.40 -18.27
C THR A 680 13.20 20.24 -16.98
N ARG A 681 11.88 20.37 -17.06
CA ARG A 681 10.94 20.17 -15.96
C ARG A 681 9.63 19.59 -16.47
N THR A 682 8.86 19.00 -15.57
CA THR A 682 7.54 18.44 -15.90
C THR A 682 6.42 19.10 -15.14
N VAL A 683 5.23 19.14 -15.74
CA VAL A 683 3.99 19.62 -15.14
C VAL A 683 2.90 18.58 -15.37
N GLY A 684 2.25 18.14 -14.29
CA GLY A 684 1.05 17.30 -14.39
C GLY A 684 -0.17 18.14 -14.76
N LEU A 685 -0.95 17.68 -15.73
CA LEU A 685 -2.23 18.31 -16.11
C LEU A 685 -3.38 17.59 -15.39
N ALA A 686 -4.03 18.30 -14.46
CA ALA A 686 -5.20 17.78 -13.75
C ALA A 686 -6.40 17.62 -14.68
N GLY A 687 -7.32 16.70 -14.37
CA GLY A 687 -8.55 16.52 -15.14
C GLY A 687 -9.39 17.81 -15.25
N LEU A 688 -10.17 17.94 -16.32
CA LEU A 688 -11.00 19.13 -16.58
C LEU A 688 -12.23 19.24 -15.65
N GLU A 689 -12.55 18.17 -14.91
CA GLU A 689 -13.68 18.13 -13.97
C GLU A 689 -13.41 19.00 -12.73
N GLY A 690 -14.22 20.05 -12.54
CA GLY A 690 -14.07 21.02 -11.45
C GLY A 690 -13.47 22.37 -11.86
N GLY A 691 -13.12 22.52 -13.15
CA GLY A 691 -12.56 23.75 -13.72
C GLY A 691 -11.03 23.81 -13.61
N VAL A 692 -10.38 24.32 -14.65
CA VAL A 692 -8.92 24.45 -14.70
C VAL A 692 -8.52 25.91 -14.84
N THR A 693 -7.53 26.33 -14.05
CA THR A 693 -6.93 27.66 -14.19
C THR A 693 -6.02 27.66 -15.42
N ARG A 694 -6.34 28.51 -16.41
CA ARG A 694 -5.52 28.66 -17.61
C ARG A 694 -4.15 29.24 -17.25
N THR A 695 -3.10 28.63 -17.79
CA THR A 695 -1.69 29.04 -17.58
C THR A 695 -1.02 29.38 -18.90
N PRO A 696 0.02 30.21 -18.93
CA PRO A 696 0.80 30.37 -20.15
C PRO A 696 1.52 29.06 -20.50
N MET A 697 1.54 28.70 -21.79
CA MET A 697 2.35 27.55 -22.25
C MET A 697 3.83 27.95 -22.24
N GLU A 698 4.66 27.12 -21.61
CA GLU A 698 6.09 27.36 -21.48
C GLU A 698 6.89 26.39 -22.37
N CYS A 699 7.86 26.93 -23.11
CA CYS A 699 8.77 26.11 -23.91
C CYS A 699 9.73 25.31 -23.00
N GLY A 700 10.08 24.09 -23.40
CA GLY A 700 10.96 23.21 -22.61
C GLY A 700 10.31 22.66 -21.34
N VAL A 701 8.97 22.63 -21.27
CA VAL A 701 8.21 22.01 -20.19
C VAL A 701 7.45 20.80 -20.72
N LEU A 702 7.67 19.65 -20.10
CA LEU A 702 6.95 18.42 -20.41
C LEU A 702 5.63 18.37 -19.64
N TYR A 703 4.53 18.54 -20.36
CA TYR A 703 3.17 18.41 -19.85
C TYR A 703 2.73 16.96 -19.92
N LEU A 704 2.28 16.44 -18.78
CA LEU A 704 1.93 15.04 -18.59
C LEU A 704 0.46 14.97 -18.13
N PRO A 705 -0.45 14.47 -18.98
CA PRO A 705 -1.82 14.20 -18.61
C PRO A 705 -1.90 13.18 -17.48
N VAL A 706 -2.81 13.43 -16.53
CA VAL A 706 -3.08 12.51 -15.42
C VAL A 706 -4.16 11.49 -15.79
N VAL A 707 -4.99 11.79 -16.79
CA VAL A 707 -6.14 10.97 -17.17
C VAL A 707 -5.69 9.84 -18.09
N GLU A 708 -6.08 8.59 -17.79
CA GLU A 708 -5.68 7.36 -18.52
C GLU A 708 -6.12 7.34 -20.00
N ASN A 709 -6.98 8.26 -20.44
CA ASN A 709 -7.46 8.38 -21.83
C ASN A 709 -7.35 9.81 -22.35
N PHE A 710 -6.25 10.50 -22.04
CA PHE A 710 -6.03 11.82 -22.61
C PHE A 710 -5.93 11.72 -24.15
N PRO A 711 -6.61 12.61 -24.89
CA PRO A 711 -6.72 12.47 -26.33
C PRO A 711 -5.37 12.67 -27.02
N LEU A 712 -5.16 11.89 -28.07
CA LEU A 712 -4.03 11.95 -29.01
C LEU A 712 -2.64 11.60 -28.47
N VAL A 713 -2.19 12.02 -27.28
CA VAL A 713 -0.79 11.86 -26.85
C VAL A 713 -0.68 11.48 -25.37
N ASP A 714 0.40 10.77 -25.00
CA ASP A 714 0.68 10.42 -23.60
C ASP A 714 1.41 11.54 -22.85
N GLY A 715 2.01 12.48 -23.58
CA GLY A 715 2.64 13.68 -23.04
C GLY A 715 3.10 14.60 -24.17
N PHE A 716 3.32 15.88 -23.86
CA PHE A 716 3.76 16.84 -24.88
C PHE A 716 4.59 17.98 -24.29
N PHE A 717 5.39 18.61 -25.14
CA PHE A 717 6.13 19.84 -24.81
C PHE A 717 6.20 20.75 -26.03
N SER A 718 6.57 22.01 -25.84
CA SER A 718 6.86 22.91 -26.96
C SER A 718 8.33 23.24 -27.07
N VAL A 719 8.77 23.37 -28.32
CA VAL A 719 10.11 23.81 -28.71
C VAL A 719 9.98 25.13 -29.46
N SER A 720 10.86 26.08 -29.17
CA SER A 720 10.92 27.36 -29.87
C SER A 720 11.87 27.31 -31.06
N ASN A 721 11.58 28.14 -32.06
CA ASN A 721 12.37 28.35 -33.29
C ASN A 721 12.55 27.10 -34.18
N PRO A 722 11.53 26.71 -34.98
CA PRO A 722 10.16 27.24 -35.05
C PRO A 722 9.28 26.72 -33.90
N MET A 723 8.23 27.49 -33.56
CA MET A 723 7.30 27.11 -32.48
C MET A 723 6.57 25.81 -32.86
N THR A 724 6.95 24.71 -32.22
CA THR A 724 6.46 23.36 -32.54
C THR A 724 5.96 22.67 -31.29
N LEU A 725 4.80 22.02 -31.38
CA LEU A 725 4.31 21.10 -30.35
C LEU A 725 4.88 19.71 -30.61
N VAL A 726 5.66 19.18 -29.67
CA VAL A 726 6.14 17.80 -29.73
C VAL A 726 5.22 16.93 -28.89
N GLY A 727 4.43 16.08 -29.55
CA GLY A 727 3.58 15.08 -28.94
C GLY A 727 4.29 13.73 -28.84
N LEU A 728 4.25 13.10 -27.68
CA LEU A 728 4.89 11.82 -27.39
C LEU A 728 3.84 10.73 -27.22
N GLN A 729 4.05 9.58 -27.87
CA GLN A 729 3.24 8.39 -27.68
C GLN A 729 4.12 7.17 -27.36
N MET A 730 3.87 6.54 -26.22
CA MET A 730 4.48 5.29 -25.75
C MET A 730 3.55 4.13 -26.13
N THR A 731 3.64 3.64 -27.37
CA THR A 731 2.62 2.73 -27.91
C THR A 731 3.07 1.28 -28.08
N THR A 732 2.16 0.37 -27.74
CA THR A 732 2.24 -1.07 -28.07
C THR A 732 1.53 -1.44 -29.37
N ALA A 733 0.58 -0.62 -29.81
CA ALA A 733 -0.25 -0.91 -30.97
C ALA A 733 0.55 -0.78 -32.27
N SER A 734 0.32 -1.67 -33.23
CA SER A 734 0.96 -1.59 -34.55
C SER A 734 0.51 -0.37 -35.37
N ALA A 735 -0.62 0.23 -34.99
CA ALA A 735 -1.15 1.46 -35.55
C ALA A 735 -1.97 2.22 -34.49
N HIS A 736 -2.01 3.54 -34.58
CA HIS A 736 -2.95 4.38 -33.85
C HIS A 736 -3.89 5.04 -34.85
N HIS A 737 -5.16 4.64 -34.81
CA HIS A 737 -6.21 5.31 -35.57
C HIS A 737 -6.53 6.64 -34.90
N THR A 738 -6.11 7.74 -35.52
CA THR A 738 -6.48 9.09 -35.08
C THR A 738 -7.71 9.51 -35.86
N THR A 739 -8.80 9.81 -35.18
CA THR A 739 -10.00 10.39 -35.81
C THR A 739 -10.01 11.91 -35.71
N THR A 740 -10.78 12.57 -36.57
CA THR A 740 -11.04 14.01 -36.48
C THR A 740 -11.58 14.40 -35.10
N SER A 741 -12.43 13.57 -34.52
CA SER A 741 -12.98 13.78 -33.18
C SER A 741 -11.92 13.73 -32.07
N THR A 742 -10.95 12.80 -32.14
CA THR A 742 -9.85 12.73 -31.16
C THR A 742 -8.94 13.95 -31.27
N LEU A 743 -8.63 14.38 -32.49
CA LEU A 743 -7.80 15.56 -32.72
C LEU A 743 -8.49 16.83 -32.19
N TRP A 744 -9.79 16.97 -32.45
CA TRP A 744 -10.60 18.05 -31.93
C TRP A 744 -10.65 18.09 -30.40
N GLN A 745 -10.88 16.94 -29.77
CA GLN A 745 -10.88 16.82 -28.30
C GLN A 745 -9.54 17.25 -27.70
N PHE A 746 -8.43 16.88 -28.35
CA PHE A 746 -7.10 17.31 -27.91
C PHE A 746 -6.91 18.82 -28.03
N THR A 747 -7.30 19.45 -29.14
CA THR A 747 -7.20 20.91 -29.30
C THR A 747 -8.07 21.68 -28.30
N GLU A 748 -9.27 21.17 -27.99
CA GLU A 748 -10.14 21.74 -26.96
C GLU A 748 -9.52 21.64 -25.56
N CYS A 749 -8.89 20.49 -25.25
CA CYS A 749 -8.15 20.34 -24.00
C CYS A 749 -7.03 21.37 -23.89
N LEU A 750 -6.22 21.56 -24.94
CA LEU A 750 -5.15 22.56 -24.93
C LEU A 750 -5.69 23.99 -24.75
N ALA A 751 -6.83 24.32 -25.38
CA ALA A 751 -7.51 25.60 -25.20
C ALA A 751 -8.04 25.81 -23.78
N ALA A 752 -8.40 24.72 -23.09
CA ALA A 752 -8.83 24.76 -21.70
C ALA A 752 -7.65 24.96 -20.73
N TYR A 753 -6.47 24.39 -21.02
CA TYR A 753 -5.28 24.51 -20.17
C TYR A 753 -4.50 25.81 -20.38
N PHE A 754 -4.42 26.33 -21.61
CA PHE A 754 -3.45 27.35 -21.96
C PHE A 754 -4.04 28.70 -22.37
N ASN A 755 -3.45 29.77 -21.83
CA ASN A 755 -3.79 31.14 -22.19
C ASN A 755 -3.35 31.45 -23.61
N GLY A 756 -4.25 32.07 -24.40
CA GLY A 756 -3.93 32.53 -25.75
C GLY A 756 -3.71 31.40 -26.77
N TRP A 757 -4.16 30.18 -26.46
CA TRP A 757 -4.00 29.00 -27.34
C TRP A 757 -4.46 29.26 -28.78
N GLU A 758 -5.63 29.88 -28.99
CA GLU A 758 -6.14 30.18 -30.34
C GLU A 758 -5.21 31.04 -31.20
N LYS A 759 -4.41 31.91 -30.58
CA LYS A 759 -3.43 32.72 -31.29
C LYS A 759 -2.14 31.94 -31.52
N LEU A 760 -1.73 31.16 -30.52
CA LEU A 760 -0.51 30.37 -30.53
C LEU A 760 -0.57 29.21 -31.54
N SER A 761 -1.73 28.55 -31.68
CA SER A 761 -1.92 27.37 -32.52
C SER A 761 -1.89 27.65 -34.02
N ARG A 762 -2.19 28.89 -34.45
CA ARG A 762 -2.26 29.27 -35.88
C ARG A 762 -0.95 29.06 -36.62
N ASP A 763 0.16 29.39 -35.98
CA ASP A 763 1.50 29.36 -36.57
C ASP A 763 2.32 28.16 -36.08
N MET A 764 1.73 27.28 -35.27
CA MET A 764 2.40 26.15 -34.63
C MET A 764 2.33 24.89 -35.52
N SER A 765 3.48 24.28 -35.81
CA SER A 765 3.59 22.93 -36.38
C SER A 765 3.61 21.88 -35.28
N TRP A 766 3.25 20.64 -35.59
CA TRP A 766 3.25 19.55 -34.61
C TRP A 766 4.16 18.41 -35.08
N ASP A 767 4.98 17.90 -34.16
CA ASP A 767 5.78 16.69 -34.34
C ASP A 767 5.20 15.61 -33.41
N ILE A 768 4.68 14.51 -33.96
CA ILE A 768 4.23 13.35 -33.19
C ILE A 768 5.31 12.28 -33.25
N ILE A 769 5.86 11.92 -32.10
CA ILE A 769 6.89 10.90 -31.97
C ILE A 769 6.29 9.65 -31.34
N TYR A 770 6.30 8.54 -32.08
CA TYR A 770 5.93 7.22 -31.61
C TYR A 770 7.16 6.50 -31.07
N ILE A 771 7.18 6.21 -29.77
CA ILE A 771 8.26 5.51 -29.08
C ILE A 771 7.81 4.07 -28.82
N LYS A 772 8.66 3.12 -29.23
CA LYS A 772 8.40 1.68 -29.10
C LYS A 772 9.57 0.94 -28.45
N ASN A 773 9.27 -0.23 -27.89
CA ASN A 773 10.28 -1.25 -27.60
C ASN A 773 10.49 -2.15 -28.84
N ALA A 774 11.67 -2.77 -28.93
CA ALA A 774 12.05 -3.75 -29.95
C ALA A 774 11.06 -4.92 -30.10
N ASP A 775 10.37 -5.30 -29.02
CA ASP A 775 9.43 -6.42 -29.02
C ASP A 775 8.06 -6.10 -29.66
N ASN A 776 7.78 -4.81 -29.95
CA ASN A 776 6.50 -4.38 -30.52
C ASN A 776 6.56 -4.29 -32.05
N THR A 777 5.43 -4.54 -32.72
CA THR A 777 5.30 -4.37 -34.18
C THR A 777 5.61 -2.93 -34.60
N MET A 778 6.53 -2.75 -35.54
CA MET A 778 6.97 -1.43 -36.02
C MET A 778 5.87 -0.68 -36.77
N ILE A 779 5.80 0.65 -36.59
CA ILE A 779 4.95 1.51 -37.41
C ILE A 779 5.71 1.82 -38.69
N THR A 780 5.27 1.29 -39.81
CA THR A 780 5.98 1.50 -41.08
C THR A 780 5.36 2.57 -41.95
N ASN A 781 4.11 2.95 -41.68
CA ASN A 781 3.32 3.86 -42.50
C ASN A 781 2.96 5.13 -41.72
N TRP A 782 2.80 6.22 -42.46
CA TRP A 782 2.20 7.45 -41.94
C TRP A 782 0.71 7.22 -41.62
N HIS A 783 0.25 7.69 -40.46
CA HIS A 783 -1.14 7.54 -40.03
C HIS A 783 -2.00 8.70 -40.51
N ARG A 784 -3.08 8.36 -41.22
CA ARG A 784 -4.08 9.34 -41.67
C ARG A 784 -4.98 9.76 -40.51
N CYS A 785 -5.54 10.97 -40.60
CA CYS A 785 -6.67 11.35 -39.76
C CYS A 785 -7.95 10.80 -40.39
N ASP A 786 -8.55 9.79 -39.75
CA ASP A 786 -9.76 9.13 -40.22
C ASP A 786 -10.99 10.01 -39.96
N VAL A 787 -11.93 10.02 -40.90
CA VAL A 787 -13.20 10.76 -40.78
C VAL A 787 -14.38 9.81 -40.72
N VAL A 788 -15.35 10.11 -39.87
CA VAL A 788 -16.50 9.24 -39.58
C VAL A 788 -17.40 9.05 -40.81
N ASN A 789 -17.47 10.03 -41.71
CA ASN A 789 -18.18 9.93 -42.98
C ASN A 789 -17.43 10.64 -44.12
N THR A 790 -16.90 9.87 -45.07
CA THR A 790 -16.14 10.40 -46.21
C THR A 790 -17.01 11.08 -47.27
N GLU A 791 -18.33 10.87 -47.26
CA GLU A 791 -19.25 11.39 -48.28
C GLU A 791 -19.82 12.78 -47.95
N ASN A 792 -19.82 13.19 -46.68
CA ASN A 792 -20.37 14.47 -46.20
C ASN A 792 -19.52 15.07 -45.06
N LEU A 793 -18.29 15.47 -45.38
CA LEU A 793 -17.39 16.15 -44.45
C LEU A 793 -17.91 17.55 -44.09
N SER A 794 -18.00 17.87 -42.79
CA SER A 794 -18.22 19.25 -42.35
C SER A 794 -17.02 20.13 -42.72
N GLU A 795 -17.20 21.45 -42.81
CA GLU A 795 -16.07 22.36 -43.05
C GLU A 795 -15.03 22.29 -41.92
N ASP A 796 -15.48 22.11 -40.68
CA ASP A 796 -14.59 21.93 -39.52
C ASP A 796 -13.77 20.63 -39.65
N GLU A 797 -14.37 19.53 -40.09
CA GLU A 797 -13.65 18.26 -40.33
C GLU A 797 -12.62 18.40 -41.45
N LYS A 798 -12.92 19.17 -42.51
CA LYS A 798 -11.97 19.45 -43.59
C LYS A 798 -10.78 20.26 -43.09
N GLU A 799 -11.01 21.25 -42.22
CA GLU A 799 -9.93 22.06 -41.63
C GLU A 799 -9.04 21.20 -40.74
N ILE A 800 -9.62 20.32 -39.92
CA ILE A 800 -8.90 19.38 -39.06
C ILE A 800 -8.02 18.42 -39.88
N VAL A 801 -8.57 17.84 -40.96
CA VAL A 801 -7.81 16.96 -41.86
C VAL A 801 -6.72 17.74 -42.58
N ALA A 802 -7.02 18.94 -43.10
CA ALA A 802 -6.03 19.78 -43.77
C ALA A 802 -4.90 20.22 -42.82
N PHE A 803 -5.20 20.42 -41.54
CA PHE A 803 -4.20 20.67 -40.50
C PHE A 803 -3.35 19.43 -40.23
N TRP A 804 -3.98 18.26 -40.00
CA TRP A 804 -3.27 17.00 -39.74
C TRP A 804 -2.35 16.64 -40.89
N ASP A 805 -2.85 16.75 -42.10
CA ASP A 805 -2.05 16.59 -43.29
C ASP A 805 -1.01 17.71 -43.27
N GLY A 806 -1.36 18.97 -43.48
CA GLY A 806 -0.42 20.07 -43.77
C GLY A 806 0.63 20.42 -42.71
N LYS A 807 0.35 20.23 -41.41
CA LYS A 807 1.17 20.77 -40.30
C LYS A 807 1.63 19.75 -39.26
N VAL A 808 1.22 18.48 -39.38
CA VAL A 808 1.63 17.42 -38.46
C VAL A 808 2.64 16.49 -39.13
N HIS A 809 3.84 16.41 -38.56
CA HIS A 809 4.87 15.48 -38.95
C HIS A 809 4.91 14.32 -37.95
N GLN A 810 5.17 13.12 -38.45
CA GLN A 810 5.14 11.90 -37.65
C GLN A 810 6.50 11.23 -37.71
N TYR A 811 6.99 10.78 -36.56
CA TYR A 811 8.29 10.12 -36.45
C TYR A 811 8.16 8.88 -35.58
N GLN A 812 9.02 7.90 -35.82
CA GLN A 812 9.14 6.72 -34.96
C GLN A 812 10.55 6.60 -34.40
N PHE A 813 10.62 6.05 -33.19
CA PHE A 813 11.85 5.68 -32.52
C PHE A 813 11.67 4.35 -31.77
N VAL A 814 12.72 3.54 -31.75
CA VAL A 814 12.70 2.22 -31.10
C VAL A 814 13.79 2.19 -30.03
N LEU A 815 13.38 2.11 -28.78
CA LEU A 815 14.27 1.98 -27.64
C LEU A 815 14.82 0.55 -27.59
N THR A 816 16.14 0.41 -27.74
CA THR A 816 16.85 -0.88 -27.70
C THR A 816 18.01 -0.86 -26.70
N ARG A 817 18.49 -2.02 -26.28
CA ARG A 817 19.70 -2.10 -25.44
C ARG A 817 20.94 -1.58 -26.17
N ASP A 818 21.02 -1.81 -27.48
CA ASP A 818 22.14 -1.33 -28.30
C ASP A 818 22.16 0.19 -28.38
N PHE A 819 20.99 0.83 -28.49
CA PHE A 819 20.85 2.29 -28.37
C PHE A 819 21.38 2.79 -27.03
N VAL A 820 20.96 2.18 -25.92
CA VAL A 820 21.40 2.58 -24.57
C VAL A 820 22.91 2.37 -24.36
N ASN A 821 23.55 1.46 -25.09
CA ASN A 821 24.99 1.29 -25.04
C ASN A 821 25.77 2.42 -25.75
N LYS A 822 25.13 3.17 -26.65
CA LYS A 822 25.72 4.34 -27.34
C LYS A 822 25.75 5.60 -26.47
N ILE A 823 24.86 5.66 -25.47
CA ILE A 823 24.82 6.66 -24.40
C ILE A 823 25.75 6.21 -23.26
#